data_AF-G7Q104-F1
#
_entry.id   AF-G7Q104-F1
#
_cell.length_a   1.000
_cell.length_b   1.000
_cell.length_c   1.000
_cell.angle_alpha   90.00
_cell.angle_beta   90.00
_cell.angle_gamma   90.00
#
_symmetry.space_group_name_H-M   'P 1'
#
loop_
_entity.id
_entity.type
_entity.pdbx_description
1 polymer ?
#
loop_
_entity_poly.entity_id
_entity_poly.type
_entity_poly.pdbx_seq_one_letter_code
_entity_poly.pdbx_strand_id
1 'polypeptide(L)'
;QIGAYFGASLCSVDVDSNGSTDLVLIGAPYYYEQTRGGQVSVCPLPRRGRWQCDAVLYGEQGQPWGRFGAALTVLGDVNGDKLTDVAIGAPGEEDNQGAVYLFHGTSGFGISPSHSQRIAGSKLPSRLQYFGQSLSGGQDLTMDGLVDLTVGAQGHVLRSQPVLRVEATMEFNPREVARNVFECNDQMVKGKEAGEVRVCLRVQKSTRDRLREQIQSVVTYDLALDSGRPHSRAVFGETKNSTRRQTKTLGLTQTCETLKLQLPCIEDPVSPIVLRLNFSLVGTPLSAFGNLRPVLAEDAQRLFIALFPFEKNCGNDNICQDDLSITFSFMSLDCLVVGGPREFNVTVTVRNDGEDSYRTQVTFFFPLGLSYRKVSRLQNQRSQRSWRLACESASSTEVPGALKSTSCSINHPIFPENSEVTFNITFDVDSKASLGNKLLLKANVTSENNMSRTNKTEFQRELPVKYAVYMVVTSHEVSTKYINFTASENTSRVMQHQYQVKNLGQRSLPISLVFLVPVRLNQTIIWDRPQVTFSESLSSTCHTEHTDFLAKLRKNCSIAVCQTIKCDIPFFGIQEEFNATLKGNLSFDWYIKTSHNHLLVVSTAEIMFNNSTFTLLPGQGAFVRAQTETKVELFEVPNPLPLIVGSSLGGLLLLALITAALYKLGFFKRQYKDMMSEGGPPGAEPQ
;
A
#
# COMPACT_ATOMS: atom_id res chain seq x y z
N GLN A 1 6.37 -44.77 -8.63
CA GLN A 1 7.58 -44.59 -9.46
C GLN A 1 8.12 -45.97 -9.81
N ILE A 2 8.63 -46.20 -11.04
CA ILE A 2 9.26 -47.49 -11.41
C ILE A 2 10.58 -47.64 -10.65
N GLY A 3 10.96 -48.86 -10.26
CA GLY A 3 12.16 -49.14 -9.47
C GLY A 3 12.03 -48.87 -7.96
N ALA A 4 11.01 -48.11 -7.54
CA ALA A 4 10.85 -47.68 -6.14
C ALA A 4 10.57 -48.81 -5.12
N TYR A 5 10.24 -50.02 -5.61
CA TYR A 5 9.97 -51.21 -4.79
C TYR A 5 8.83 -50.98 -3.78
N PHE A 6 7.74 -50.36 -4.26
CA PHE A 6 6.51 -50.17 -3.49
C PHE A 6 5.89 -51.52 -3.10
N GLY A 7 5.62 -51.71 -1.81
CA GLY A 7 5.19 -52.99 -1.24
C GLY A 7 6.33 -53.83 -0.65
N ALA A 8 7.56 -53.30 -0.54
CA ALA A 8 8.68 -54.00 0.10
C ALA A 8 8.46 -54.27 1.59
N SER A 9 7.72 -53.39 2.25
CA SER A 9 7.34 -53.48 3.66
C SER A 9 5.87 -53.06 3.81
N LEU A 10 5.16 -53.70 4.72
CA LEU A 10 3.75 -53.50 5.01
C LEU A 10 3.57 -53.45 6.53
N CYS A 11 2.73 -52.53 7.02
CA CYS A 11 2.37 -52.45 8.43
C CYS A 11 0.90 -52.06 8.59
N SER A 12 0.10 -52.96 9.18
CA SER A 12 -1.29 -52.70 9.54
C SER A 12 -1.36 -51.94 10.86
N VAL A 13 -2.05 -50.79 10.88
CA VAL A 13 -2.21 -49.95 12.08
C VAL A 13 -3.69 -49.83 12.42
N ASP A 14 -4.01 -50.21 13.65
CA ASP A 14 -5.25 -49.90 14.38
C ASP A 14 -4.95 -48.62 15.17
N VAL A 15 -5.57 -47.49 14.83
CA VAL A 15 -5.12 -46.16 15.29
C VAL A 15 -5.78 -45.77 16.61
N ASP A 16 -7.02 -46.17 16.87
CA ASP A 16 -7.73 -45.92 18.15
C ASP A 16 -7.72 -47.11 19.12
N SER A 17 -7.04 -48.20 18.76
CA SER A 17 -6.95 -49.46 19.52
C SER A 17 -8.30 -50.18 19.71
N ASN A 18 -9.20 -50.11 18.71
CA ASN A 18 -10.51 -50.79 18.77
C ASN A 18 -10.46 -52.31 18.50
N GLY A 19 -9.33 -52.84 18.03
CA GLY A 19 -9.15 -54.24 17.61
C GLY A 19 -9.29 -54.46 16.10
N SER A 20 -9.49 -53.41 15.32
CA SER A 20 -9.61 -53.44 13.85
C SER A 20 -8.54 -52.56 13.21
N THR A 21 -7.92 -53.01 12.12
CA THR A 21 -7.03 -52.15 11.33
C THR A 21 -7.81 -50.98 10.74
N ASP A 22 -7.28 -49.77 10.89
CA ASP A 22 -7.79 -48.56 10.21
C ASP A 22 -7.04 -48.29 8.90
N LEU A 23 -5.72 -48.49 8.89
CA LEU A 23 -4.86 -48.15 7.77
C LEU A 23 -3.73 -49.16 7.56
N VAL A 24 -3.17 -49.16 6.35
CA VAL A 24 -1.93 -49.87 6.04
C VAL A 24 -0.87 -48.87 5.60
N LEU A 25 0.31 -48.95 6.21
CA LEU A 25 1.52 -48.28 5.74
C LEU A 25 2.23 -49.17 4.73
N ILE A 26 2.60 -48.61 3.57
CA ILE A 26 3.24 -49.33 2.48
C ILE A 26 4.56 -48.65 2.13
N GLY A 27 5.68 -49.34 2.35
CA GLY A 27 7.01 -48.83 2.05
C GLY A 27 7.41 -48.95 0.59
N ALA A 28 8.11 -47.93 0.10
CA ALA A 28 8.80 -47.90 -1.19
C ALA A 28 10.26 -47.43 -0.97
N PRO A 29 11.15 -48.31 -0.43
CA PRO A 29 12.45 -47.89 0.09
C PRO A 29 13.42 -47.38 -0.97
N TYR A 30 13.20 -47.77 -2.24
CA TYR A 30 14.01 -47.33 -3.37
C TYR A 30 13.35 -46.19 -4.17
N TYR A 31 12.30 -45.57 -3.62
CA TYR A 31 11.78 -44.29 -4.15
C TYR A 31 12.91 -43.27 -4.18
N TYR A 32 13.08 -42.57 -5.29
CA TYR A 32 14.17 -41.62 -5.50
C TYR A 32 13.65 -40.23 -5.85
N GLU A 33 14.12 -39.24 -5.09
CA GLU A 33 13.99 -37.82 -5.36
C GLU A 33 15.36 -37.17 -5.12
N GLN A 34 15.68 -36.08 -5.82
CA GLN A 34 17.03 -35.49 -5.83
C GLN A 34 17.55 -35.11 -4.42
N THR A 35 16.66 -34.90 -3.46
CA THR A 35 16.97 -34.50 -2.08
C THR A 35 16.70 -35.58 -1.02
N ARG A 36 16.05 -36.70 -1.35
CA ARG A 36 15.62 -37.73 -0.37
C ARG A 36 15.34 -39.09 -1.00
N GLY A 37 15.63 -40.16 -0.26
CA GLY A 37 15.51 -41.55 -0.71
C GLY A 37 14.62 -42.40 0.20
N GLY A 38 13.61 -43.02 -0.40
CA GLY A 38 12.56 -43.77 0.28
C GLY A 38 11.29 -42.95 0.53
N GLN A 39 10.16 -43.66 0.60
CA GLN A 39 8.82 -43.11 0.80
C GLN A 39 7.96 -44.17 1.49
N VAL A 40 6.99 -43.75 2.31
CA VAL A 40 5.95 -44.63 2.86
C VAL A 40 4.59 -44.04 2.54
N SER A 41 3.70 -44.81 1.92
CA SER A 41 2.32 -44.38 1.66
C SER A 41 1.41 -44.77 2.83
N VAL A 42 0.51 -43.87 3.21
CA VAL A 42 -0.52 -44.08 4.23
C VAL A 42 -1.84 -44.40 3.53
N CYS A 43 -2.31 -45.63 3.67
CA CYS A 43 -3.41 -46.18 2.88
C CYS A 43 -4.57 -46.61 3.80
N PRO A 44 -5.46 -45.69 4.21
CA PRO A 44 -6.61 -46.01 5.07
C PRO A 44 -7.55 -47.01 4.39
N LEU A 45 -8.16 -47.91 5.16
CA LEU A 45 -9.03 -48.95 4.64
C LEU A 45 -10.40 -48.38 4.22
N PRO A 46 -10.90 -48.73 3.02
CA PRO A 46 -12.04 -48.05 2.43
C PRO A 46 -13.35 -48.48 3.10
N ARG A 47 -13.94 -47.60 3.92
CA ARG A 47 -15.26 -47.84 4.53
C ARG A 47 -16.36 -48.12 3.48
N ARG A 48 -16.26 -47.49 2.30
CA ARG A 48 -16.93 -47.85 1.04
C ARG A 48 -16.10 -47.37 -0.16
N GLY A 49 -16.11 -48.11 -1.28
CA GLY A 49 -15.50 -47.68 -2.54
C GLY A 49 -14.12 -48.29 -2.82
N ARG A 50 -13.34 -47.62 -3.69
CA ARG A 50 -12.01 -48.06 -4.12
C ARG A 50 -10.96 -47.66 -3.07
N TRP A 51 -10.05 -48.58 -2.73
CA TRP A 51 -8.91 -48.28 -1.87
C TRP A 51 -7.94 -47.29 -2.54
N GLN A 52 -7.49 -46.30 -1.77
CA GLN A 52 -6.54 -45.27 -2.17
C GLN A 52 -5.62 -44.95 -0.98
N CYS A 53 -4.48 -44.33 -1.26
CA CYS A 53 -3.57 -43.82 -0.24
C CYS A 53 -3.67 -42.29 -0.21
N ASP A 54 -3.93 -41.75 0.99
CA ASP A 54 -4.34 -40.36 1.17
C ASP A 54 -3.17 -39.44 1.55
N ALA A 55 -2.09 -40.02 2.10
CA ALA A 55 -0.88 -39.29 2.48
C ALA A 55 0.39 -40.10 2.18
N VAL A 56 1.54 -39.41 2.19
CA VAL A 56 2.87 -39.97 2.04
C VAL A 56 3.83 -39.37 3.07
N LEU A 57 4.62 -40.23 3.71
CA LEU A 57 5.64 -39.89 4.70
C LEU A 57 7.03 -39.98 4.06
N TYR A 58 7.95 -39.16 4.57
CA TYR A 58 9.34 -39.06 4.10
C TYR A 58 10.31 -38.91 5.28
N GLY A 59 11.58 -39.29 5.06
CA GLY A 59 12.68 -38.99 5.96
C GLY A 59 13.21 -37.55 5.82
N GLU A 60 14.32 -37.28 6.50
CA GLU A 60 15.05 -36.01 6.46
C GLU A 60 15.63 -35.73 5.06
N GLN A 61 15.73 -34.44 4.70
CA GLN A 61 16.32 -34.03 3.42
C GLN A 61 17.86 -34.14 3.45
N GLY A 62 18.47 -34.23 2.27
CA GLY A 62 19.91 -34.46 2.13
C GLY A 62 20.31 -35.94 2.13
N GLN A 63 19.35 -36.86 2.08
CA GLN A 63 19.58 -38.32 2.14
C GLN A 63 19.03 -39.05 0.89
N PRO A 64 19.52 -38.83 -0.36
CA PRO A 64 18.93 -39.38 -1.59
C PRO A 64 18.90 -40.91 -1.69
N TRP A 65 19.67 -41.60 -0.83
CA TRP A 65 19.72 -43.07 -0.73
C TRP A 65 19.39 -43.59 0.68
N GLY A 66 18.67 -42.79 1.48
CA GLY A 66 18.35 -43.10 2.90
C GLY A 66 17.56 -44.39 3.14
N ARG A 67 16.88 -44.91 2.11
CA ARG A 67 16.00 -46.09 2.17
C ARG A 67 14.87 -45.98 3.20
N PHE A 68 14.33 -44.77 3.38
CA PHE A 68 13.20 -44.54 4.27
C PHE A 68 12.01 -45.46 3.92
N GLY A 69 11.49 -46.19 4.90
CA GLY A 69 10.46 -47.21 4.72
C GLY A 69 10.99 -48.63 4.55
N ALA A 70 12.30 -48.88 4.64
CA ALA A 70 12.87 -50.24 4.56
C ALA A 70 12.29 -51.19 5.62
N ALA A 71 12.03 -50.69 6.82
CA ALA A 71 11.33 -51.38 7.89
C ALA A 71 10.20 -50.48 8.44
N LEU A 72 9.13 -51.12 8.89
CA LEU A 72 7.95 -50.48 9.49
C LEU A 72 7.54 -51.30 10.71
N THR A 73 7.13 -50.66 11.80
CA THR A 73 6.53 -51.37 12.95
C THR A 73 5.53 -50.47 13.68
N VAL A 74 4.52 -51.09 14.29
CA VAL A 74 3.67 -50.45 15.29
C VAL A 74 4.44 -50.36 16.61
N LEU A 75 4.31 -49.24 17.31
CA LEU A 75 4.82 -49.08 18.67
C LEU A 75 3.73 -49.24 19.73
N GLY A 76 2.48 -48.90 19.39
CA GLY A 76 1.45 -48.59 20.39
C GLY A 76 1.49 -47.11 20.77
N ASP A 77 0.69 -46.71 21.74
CA ASP A 77 0.69 -45.35 22.30
C ASP A 77 1.99 -45.11 23.10
N VAL A 78 2.90 -44.24 22.62
CA VAL A 78 4.14 -43.89 23.34
C VAL A 78 4.08 -42.52 24.02
N ASN A 79 3.04 -41.72 23.78
CA ASN A 79 2.93 -40.34 24.28
C ASN A 79 1.85 -40.14 25.36
N GLY A 80 0.91 -41.08 25.48
CA GLY A 80 -0.23 -41.10 26.39
C GLY A 80 -1.54 -40.49 25.88
N ASP A 81 -1.68 -40.22 24.58
CA ASP A 81 -2.89 -39.65 23.96
C ASP A 81 -3.94 -40.69 23.54
N LYS A 82 -3.58 -41.99 23.63
CA LYS A 82 -4.36 -43.19 23.24
C LYS A 82 -4.46 -43.46 21.73
N LEU A 83 -3.65 -42.81 20.91
CA LEU A 83 -3.50 -43.15 19.50
C LEU A 83 -2.26 -44.04 19.29
N THR A 84 -2.32 -44.94 18.32
CA THR A 84 -1.23 -45.86 18.02
C THR A 84 -0.12 -45.18 17.21
N ASP A 85 1.08 -45.12 17.77
CA ASP A 85 2.27 -44.58 17.12
C ASP A 85 3.02 -45.65 16.30
N VAL A 86 3.87 -45.19 15.37
CA VAL A 86 4.62 -46.06 14.45
C VAL A 86 6.09 -45.65 14.34
N ALA A 87 6.96 -46.64 14.10
CA ALA A 87 8.37 -46.42 13.78
C ALA A 87 8.71 -46.84 12.34
N ILE A 88 9.52 -46.02 11.67
CA ILE A 88 9.93 -46.19 10.27
C ILE A 88 11.46 -46.16 10.17
N GLY A 89 12.03 -47.18 9.53
CA GLY A 89 13.47 -47.36 9.36
C GLY A 89 14.01 -46.74 8.07
N ALA A 90 15.19 -46.13 8.16
CA ALA A 90 15.93 -45.53 7.05
C ALA A 90 17.43 -45.91 7.13
N PRO A 91 17.79 -47.19 6.86
CA PRO A 91 19.12 -47.74 7.10
C PRO A 91 20.23 -47.23 6.16
N GLY A 92 19.88 -46.50 5.10
CA GLY A 92 20.84 -45.91 4.17
C GLY A 92 21.31 -44.51 4.54
N GLU A 93 20.69 -43.86 5.52
CA GLU A 93 21.03 -42.48 5.92
C GLU A 93 22.43 -42.38 6.54
N GLU A 94 23.04 -41.19 6.44
CA GLU A 94 24.34 -40.86 7.05
C GLU A 94 25.43 -41.88 6.67
N ASP A 95 25.62 -42.06 5.36
CA ASP A 95 26.57 -43.01 4.75
C ASP A 95 26.34 -44.49 5.15
N ASN A 96 25.06 -44.87 5.28
CA ASN A 96 24.60 -46.17 5.77
C ASN A 96 24.89 -46.42 7.26
N GLN A 97 25.07 -45.39 8.10
CA GLN A 97 24.94 -45.55 9.55
C GLN A 97 23.48 -45.88 9.92
N GLY A 98 22.52 -45.24 9.23
CA GLY A 98 21.10 -45.49 9.31
C GLY A 98 20.38 -44.67 10.40
N ALA A 99 19.05 -44.56 10.28
CA ALA A 99 18.19 -43.86 11.23
C ALA A 99 16.84 -44.54 11.42
N VAL A 100 16.16 -44.18 12.50
CA VAL A 100 14.77 -44.56 12.80
C VAL A 100 13.97 -43.31 13.13
N TYR A 101 12.74 -43.24 12.62
CA TYR A 101 11.80 -42.14 12.80
C TYR A 101 10.57 -42.59 13.59
N LEU A 102 10.12 -41.77 14.54
CA LEU A 102 8.86 -41.90 15.26
C LEU A 102 7.82 -40.98 14.63
N PHE A 103 6.65 -41.51 14.26
CA PHE A 103 5.51 -40.73 13.80
C PHE A 103 4.30 -41.03 14.69
N HIS A 104 3.63 -39.97 15.15
CA HIS A 104 2.45 -40.11 15.99
C HIS A 104 1.17 -40.45 15.20
N GLY A 105 0.26 -41.16 15.85
CA GLY A 105 -1.13 -41.28 15.38
C GLY A 105 -1.83 -39.92 15.35
N THR A 106 -2.88 -39.78 14.53
CA THR A 106 -3.68 -38.55 14.48
C THR A 106 -5.19 -38.83 14.51
N SER A 107 -5.93 -37.89 15.12
CA SER A 107 -7.38 -37.94 15.20
C SER A 107 -8.01 -37.93 13.80
N GLY A 108 -8.94 -38.86 13.57
CA GLY A 108 -9.42 -39.19 12.22
C GLY A 108 -8.75 -40.41 11.59
N PHE A 109 -8.07 -41.26 12.38
CA PHE A 109 -7.47 -42.52 11.96
C PHE A 109 -6.32 -42.33 10.95
N GLY A 110 -5.43 -41.38 11.23
CA GLY A 110 -4.27 -41.06 10.39
C GLY A 110 -2.94 -41.22 11.11
N ILE A 111 -1.86 -40.91 10.40
CA ILE A 111 -0.50 -40.75 10.94
C ILE A 111 -0.05 -39.30 10.65
N SER A 112 0.68 -38.69 11.57
CA SER A 112 1.26 -37.36 11.42
C SER A 112 2.18 -37.28 10.17
N PRO A 113 2.10 -36.21 9.35
CA PRO A 113 3.01 -36.03 8.22
C PRO A 113 4.46 -35.69 8.64
N SER A 114 4.64 -35.20 9.87
CA SER A 114 5.94 -34.91 10.48
C SER A 114 6.26 -35.92 11.58
N HIS A 115 7.51 -36.38 11.63
CA HIS A 115 8.01 -37.18 12.75
C HIS A 115 8.17 -36.31 14.00
N SER A 116 7.97 -36.90 15.18
CA SER A 116 8.29 -36.26 16.48
C SER A 116 9.72 -36.57 16.93
N GLN A 117 10.29 -37.70 16.51
CA GLN A 117 11.67 -38.06 16.84
C GLN A 117 12.41 -38.67 15.66
N ARG A 118 13.67 -38.26 15.44
CA ARG A 118 14.65 -38.93 14.58
C ARG A 118 15.85 -39.40 15.40
N ILE A 119 16.05 -40.72 15.43
CA ILE A 119 17.16 -41.39 16.10
C ILE A 119 18.14 -41.87 15.03
N ALA A 120 19.23 -41.13 14.85
CA ALA A 120 20.32 -41.50 13.94
C ALA A 120 21.31 -42.45 14.63
N GLY A 121 21.78 -43.48 13.94
CA GLY A 121 22.74 -44.46 14.46
C GLY A 121 24.09 -43.83 14.86
N SER A 122 24.47 -42.73 14.21
CA SER A 122 25.64 -41.91 14.53
C SER A 122 25.61 -41.27 15.93
N LYS A 123 24.42 -41.10 16.52
CA LYS A 123 24.22 -40.54 17.87
C LYS A 123 24.32 -41.60 18.98
N LEU A 124 24.42 -42.88 18.61
CA LEU A 124 24.60 -43.99 19.56
C LEU A 124 26.11 -44.27 19.75
N PRO A 125 26.53 -44.79 20.93
CA PRO A 125 27.96 -44.97 21.23
C PRO A 125 28.63 -46.09 20.42
N SER A 126 27.84 -47.04 19.91
CA SER A 126 28.28 -47.99 18.89
C SER A 126 28.32 -47.31 17.52
N ARG A 127 29.40 -47.47 16.75
CA ARG A 127 29.46 -47.03 15.34
C ARG A 127 28.62 -47.96 14.46
N LEU A 128 27.30 -47.81 14.54
CA LEU A 128 26.34 -48.70 13.87
C LEU A 128 26.35 -48.50 12.35
N GLN A 129 25.98 -49.56 11.65
CA GLN A 129 25.71 -49.57 10.22
C GLN A 129 24.35 -50.20 9.99
N TYR A 130 23.61 -49.70 9.01
CA TYR A 130 22.26 -50.11 8.64
C TYR A 130 21.24 -50.05 9.80
N PHE A 131 21.43 -49.12 10.75
CA PHE A 131 20.50 -48.91 11.87
C PHE A 131 19.09 -48.62 11.35
N GLY A 132 18.13 -49.45 11.74
CA GLY A 132 16.76 -49.40 11.23
C GLY A 132 16.47 -50.31 10.02
N GLN A 133 17.37 -51.24 9.65
CA GLN A 133 17.09 -52.22 8.59
C GLN A 133 15.99 -53.23 8.96
N SER A 134 15.76 -53.43 10.25
CA SER A 134 14.61 -54.15 10.80
C SER A 134 14.16 -53.48 12.09
N LEU A 135 12.86 -53.58 12.40
CA LEU A 135 12.23 -52.97 13.58
C LEU A 135 11.19 -53.94 14.15
N SER A 136 11.07 -53.98 15.47
CA SER A 136 9.93 -54.59 16.16
C SER A 136 9.65 -53.86 17.46
N GLY A 137 8.47 -53.25 17.59
CA GLY A 137 7.98 -52.60 18.79
C GLY A 137 6.69 -53.23 19.32
N GLY A 138 5.93 -52.48 20.13
CA GLY A 138 4.61 -52.92 20.63
C GLY A 138 4.64 -53.83 21.86
N GLN A 139 5.79 -54.01 22.51
CA GLN A 139 5.94 -54.88 23.68
C GLN A 139 6.78 -54.23 24.77
N ASP A 140 6.39 -54.45 26.03
CA ASP A 140 7.16 -54.14 27.24
C ASP A 140 8.22 -55.23 27.44
N LEU A 141 9.49 -54.92 27.16
CA LEU A 141 10.64 -55.83 27.30
C LEU A 141 11.45 -55.53 28.58
N THR A 142 11.38 -54.30 29.07
CA THR A 142 12.07 -53.83 30.28
C THR A 142 11.27 -54.05 31.58
N MET A 143 10.01 -54.46 31.47
CA MET A 143 9.03 -54.66 32.56
C MET A 143 8.67 -53.40 33.33
N ASP A 144 8.93 -52.21 32.77
CA ASP A 144 8.53 -50.94 33.38
C ASP A 144 7.08 -50.55 33.06
N GLY A 145 6.45 -51.24 32.10
CA GLY A 145 5.06 -51.07 31.68
C GLY A 145 4.85 -50.14 30.49
N LEU A 146 5.90 -49.51 29.97
CA LEU A 146 5.90 -48.82 28.68
C LEU A 146 6.20 -49.80 27.53
N VAL A 147 6.06 -49.32 26.29
CA VAL A 147 6.43 -50.09 25.08
C VAL A 147 7.88 -49.81 24.66
N ASP A 148 8.64 -50.86 24.38
CA ASP A 148 10.01 -50.81 23.90
C ASP A 148 10.09 -50.98 22.36
N LEU A 149 11.20 -50.52 21.77
CA LEU A 149 11.51 -50.68 20.35
C LEU A 149 12.85 -51.39 20.17
N THR A 150 12.83 -52.57 19.56
CA THR A 150 14.05 -53.26 19.11
C THR A 150 14.45 -52.78 17.71
N VAL A 151 15.74 -52.50 17.51
CA VAL A 151 16.26 -51.98 16.24
C VAL A 151 17.39 -52.87 15.69
N GLY A 152 17.23 -53.28 14.44
CA GLY A 152 18.24 -53.99 13.68
C GLY A 152 19.46 -53.14 13.39
N ALA A 153 20.45 -53.16 14.29
CA ALA A 153 21.89 -53.12 14.00
C ALA A 153 22.61 -53.60 15.27
N GLN A 154 23.36 -54.70 15.19
CA GLN A 154 24.07 -55.33 16.33
C GLN A 154 23.21 -55.65 17.59
N GLY A 155 21.88 -55.58 17.52
CA GLY A 155 20.96 -56.02 18.57
C GLY A 155 20.56 -54.96 19.61
N HIS A 156 20.54 -53.68 19.25
CA HIS A 156 20.15 -52.61 20.19
C HIS A 156 18.64 -52.60 20.51
N VAL A 157 18.32 -52.37 21.78
CA VAL A 157 16.96 -52.11 22.29
C VAL A 157 16.88 -50.66 22.76
N LEU A 158 15.87 -49.95 22.30
CA LEU A 158 15.51 -48.60 22.75
C LEU A 158 14.29 -48.69 23.64
N ARG A 159 14.37 -48.08 24.82
CA ARG A 159 13.21 -47.91 25.71
C ARG A 159 12.57 -46.53 25.54
N SER A 160 11.25 -46.49 25.65
CA SER A 160 10.50 -45.24 25.76
C SER A 160 10.68 -44.61 27.15
N GLN A 161 10.02 -43.48 27.42
CA GLN A 161 10.18 -42.71 28.65
C GLN A 161 8.83 -42.20 29.17
N PRO A 162 8.60 -42.12 30.49
CA PRO A 162 7.30 -41.72 31.04
C PRO A 162 6.99 -40.27 30.65
N VAL A 163 5.88 -40.06 29.93
CA VAL A 163 5.50 -38.73 29.44
C VAL A 163 4.62 -38.02 30.44
N LEU A 164 5.05 -36.82 30.83
CA LEU A 164 4.38 -35.95 31.79
C LEU A 164 3.82 -34.70 31.10
N ARG A 165 2.69 -34.22 31.62
CA ARG A 165 2.11 -32.91 31.28
C ARG A 165 1.96 -32.11 32.59
N VAL A 166 1.96 -30.79 32.50
CA VAL A 166 1.75 -29.93 33.68
C VAL A 166 0.56 -29.03 33.42
N GLU A 167 -0.44 -29.12 34.31
CA GLU A 167 -1.54 -28.16 34.37
C GLU A 167 -1.16 -27.05 35.34
N ALA A 168 -1.50 -25.80 34.99
CA ALA A 168 -1.39 -24.66 35.89
C ALA A 168 -2.71 -23.91 35.98
N THR A 169 -3.16 -23.59 37.20
CA THR A 169 -4.25 -22.64 37.44
C THR A 169 -3.74 -21.45 38.24
N MET A 170 -4.33 -20.28 38.00
CA MET A 170 -3.96 -19.01 38.61
C MET A 170 -5.24 -18.24 38.90
N GLU A 171 -5.63 -18.16 40.17
CA GLU A 171 -6.91 -17.62 40.61
C GLU A 171 -6.69 -16.39 41.50
N PHE A 172 -7.27 -15.25 41.12
CA PHE A 172 -7.18 -14.00 41.88
C PHE A 172 -8.29 -13.91 42.93
N ASN A 173 -7.93 -13.42 44.12
CA ASN A 173 -8.83 -13.12 45.23
C ASN A 173 -8.53 -11.72 45.80
N PRO A 174 -9.41 -10.71 45.67
CA PRO A 174 -10.66 -10.70 44.89
C PRO A 174 -10.42 -10.95 43.39
N ARG A 175 -11.52 -11.16 42.63
CA ARG A 175 -11.45 -11.37 41.17
C ARG A 175 -11.08 -10.12 40.38
N GLU A 176 -11.36 -8.94 40.93
CA GLU A 176 -11.10 -7.64 40.30
C GLU A 176 -10.40 -6.72 41.31
N VAL A 177 -9.53 -5.83 40.81
CA VAL A 177 -8.86 -4.83 41.65
C VAL A 177 -9.87 -3.75 42.03
N ALA A 178 -10.19 -3.68 43.32
CA ALA A 178 -11.12 -2.68 43.85
C ALA A 178 -10.64 -1.24 43.61
N ARG A 179 -11.58 -0.34 43.33
CA ARG A 179 -11.36 1.05 42.93
C ARG A 179 -10.51 1.86 43.90
N ASN A 180 -10.76 1.67 45.19
CA ASN A 180 -10.01 2.32 46.27
C ASN A 180 -8.52 1.91 46.33
N VAL A 181 -8.09 0.85 45.62
CA VAL A 181 -6.70 0.43 45.52
C VAL A 181 -5.96 1.31 44.51
N PHE A 182 -6.50 1.49 43.30
CA PHE A 182 -5.81 2.23 42.23
C PHE A 182 -6.08 3.74 42.22
N GLU A 183 -7.13 4.24 42.88
CA GLU A 183 -7.34 5.69 43.02
C GLU A 183 -6.24 6.36 43.87
N CYS A 184 -5.71 7.47 43.36
CA CYS A 184 -4.57 8.20 43.91
C CYS A 184 -5.02 9.55 44.48
N ASN A 185 -5.03 9.67 45.81
CA ASN A 185 -5.12 10.97 46.49
C ASN A 185 -3.71 11.57 46.62
N ASP A 186 -3.59 12.89 46.81
CA ASP A 186 -2.33 13.67 46.79
C ASP A 186 -1.25 13.28 47.83
N GLN A 187 -1.48 12.25 48.66
CA GLN A 187 -0.47 11.69 49.56
C GLN A 187 0.25 10.52 48.87
N MET A 188 1.59 10.55 48.82
CA MET A 188 2.42 9.45 48.30
C MET A 188 2.35 8.20 49.19
N VAL A 189 1.26 7.45 49.08
CA VAL A 189 1.06 6.18 49.78
C VAL A 189 1.85 5.07 49.07
N LYS A 190 2.70 4.36 49.82
CA LYS A 190 3.43 3.17 49.34
C LYS A 190 2.44 2.10 48.90
N GLY A 191 2.78 1.34 47.86
CA GLY A 191 1.86 0.48 47.12
C GLY A 191 0.88 -0.32 47.99
N LYS A 192 -0.42 -0.11 47.74
CA LYS A 192 -1.52 -0.74 48.48
C LYS A 192 -1.59 -2.22 48.13
N GLU A 193 -2.10 -3.03 49.07
CA GLU A 193 -2.40 -4.43 48.79
C GLU A 193 -3.69 -4.52 47.96
N ALA A 194 -3.61 -5.21 46.81
CA ALA A 194 -4.71 -5.30 45.84
C ALA A 194 -5.49 -6.60 45.92
N GLY A 195 -4.91 -7.61 46.56
CA GLY A 195 -5.40 -8.98 46.59
C GLY A 195 -4.24 -9.98 46.61
N GLU A 196 -4.60 -11.24 46.43
CA GLU A 196 -3.68 -12.37 46.32
C GLU A 196 -3.98 -13.19 45.07
N VAL A 197 -2.99 -13.91 44.56
CA VAL A 197 -3.16 -14.90 43.50
C VAL A 197 -2.73 -16.28 43.99
N ARG A 198 -3.64 -17.23 43.90
CA ARG A 198 -3.38 -18.64 44.18
C ARG A 198 -2.89 -19.30 42.89
N VAL A 199 -1.61 -19.64 42.84
CA VAL A 199 -0.98 -20.39 41.75
C VAL A 199 -0.95 -21.86 42.14
N CYS A 200 -1.56 -22.72 41.34
CA CYS A 200 -1.51 -24.18 41.52
C CYS A 200 -0.86 -24.85 40.31
N LEU A 201 0.02 -25.81 40.56
CA LEU A 201 0.65 -26.67 39.57
C LEU A 201 0.29 -28.12 39.85
N ARG A 202 -0.07 -28.87 38.81
CA ARG A 202 -0.32 -30.32 38.89
C ARG A 202 0.45 -31.02 37.78
N VAL A 203 1.41 -31.85 38.16
CA VAL A 203 2.07 -32.75 37.22
C VAL A 203 1.13 -33.94 36.99
N GLN A 204 0.68 -34.11 35.75
CA GLN A 204 -0.05 -35.30 35.32
C GLN A 204 0.87 -36.22 34.51
N LYS A 205 0.50 -37.49 34.47
CA LYS A 205 1.18 -38.56 33.76
C LYS A 205 0.29 -38.99 32.60
N SER A 206 0.82 -38.93 31.38
CA SER A 206 0.08 -39.27 30.16
C SER A 206 0.20 -40.77 29.87
N THR A 207 1.43 -41.31 29.88
CA THR A 207 1.68 -42.73 29.63
C THR A 207 1.15 -43.63 30.74
N ARG A 208 0.51 -44.73 30.33
CA ARG A 208 0.24 -45.87 31.21
C ARG A 208 1.51 -46.69 31.36
N ASP A 209 1.91 -47.00 32.58
CA ASP A 209 3.05 -47.87 32.88
C ASP A 209 2.91 -48.48 34.29
N ARG A 210 3.91 -49.26 34.73
CA ARG A 210 3.96 -49.99 36.01
C ARG A 210 4.87 -49.33 37.06
N LEU A 211 5.40 -48.14 36.76
CA LEU A 211 6.16 -47.31 37.70
C LEU A 211 5.21 -46.84 38.81
N ARG A 212 5.49 -47.32 40.04
CA ARG A 212 4.82 -46.89 41.28
C ARG A 212 4.95 -45.37 41.45
N GLU A 213 4.10 -44.78 42.29
CA GLU A 213 3.87 -43.31 42.43
C GLU A 213 5.09 -42.45 42.87
N GLN A 214 6.31 -42.99 42.85
CA GLN A 214 7.59 -42.33 43.12
C GLN A 214 8.07 -41.42 41.97
N ILE A 215 7.23 -41.13 40.97
CA ILE A 215 7.54 -40.16 39.92
C ILE A 215 7.61 -38.76 40.54
N GLN A 216 8.82 -38.22 40.62
CA GLN A 216 9.10 -36.84 40.99
C GLN A 216 9.70 -36.08 39.81
N SER A 217 9.58 -34.76 39.84
CA SER A 217 10.12 -33.87 38.82
C SER A 217 10.49 -32.53 39.43
N VAL A 218 11.65 -32.01 39.06
CA VAL A 218 12.05 -30.64 39.41
C VAL A 218 11.40 -29.70 38.41
N VAL A 219 10.47 -28.88 38.89
CA VAL A 219 9.76 -27.89 38.09
C VAL A 219 10.29 -26.51 38.46
N THR A 220 10.85 -25.80 37.47
CA THR A 220 11.24 -24.39 37.60
C THR A 220 10.24 -23.54 36.84
N TYR A 221 9.58 -22.61 37.51
CA TYR A 221 8.60 -21.71 36.89
C TYR A 221 8.92 -20.24 37.16
N ASP A 222 8.67 -19.43 36.15
CA ASP A 222 8.82 -17.97 36.15
C ASP A 222 7.45 -17.33 36.11
N LEU A 223 7.15 -16.52 37.13
CA LEU A 223 5.97 -15.65 37.19
C LEU A 223 6.39 -14.22 36.83
N ALA A 224 5.61 -13.57 35.96
CA ALA A 224 5.84 -12.18 35.55
C ALA A 224 4.52 -11.41 35.42
N LEU A 225 4.44 -10.26 36.10
CA LEU A 225 3.31 -9.32 36.07
C LEU A 225 3.53 -8.25 34.99
N ASP A 226 2.55 -8.03 34.11
CA ASP A 226 2.59 -7.10 32.98
C ASP A 226 3.85 -7.22 32.11
N SER A 227 4.30 -8.45 31.77
CA SER A 227 5.57 -8.69 31.07
C SER A 227 5.69 -8.09 29.65
N GLY A 228 4.64 -7.44 29.14
CA GLY A 228 4.63 -6.68 27.89
C GLY A 228 4.74 -5.16 28.07
N ARG A 229 4.89 -4.65 29.29
CA ARG A 229 5.03 -3.22 29.60
C ARG A 229 6.47 -2.88 30.03
N PRO A 230 6.97 -1.66 29.74
CA PRO A 230 8.28 -1.20 30.22
C PRO A 230 8.32 -1.02 31.75
N HIS A 231 7.18 -0.70 32.36
CA HIS A 231 6.98 -0.68 33.80
C HIS A 231 5.73 -1.50 34.13
N SER A 232 5.86 -2.46 35.04
CA SER A 232 4.74 -3.27 35.51
C SER A 232 3.87 -2.48 36.50
N ARG A 233 2.55 -2.62 36.42
CA ARG A 233 1.62 -1.98 37.35
C ARG A 233 1.44 -2.77 38.66
N ALA A 234 2.03 -3.96 38.77
CA ALA A 234 1.91 -4.79 39.96
C ALA A 234 3.25 -5.43 40.33
N VAL A 235 3.50 -5.59 41.63
CA VAL A 235 4.64 -6.32 42.18
C VAL A 235 4.19 -7.38 43.18
N PHE A 236 4.93 -8.47 43.29
CA PHE A 236 4.72 -9.45 44.34
C PHE A 236 5.09 -8.83 45.70
N GLY A 237 4.17 -8.90 46.66
CA GLY A 237 4.29 -8.21 47.95
C GLY A 237 5.50 -8.64 48.78
N GLU A 238 6.02 -9.85 48.57
CA GLU A 238 7.21 -10.40 49.22
C GLU A 238 8.52 -9.89 48.60
N THR A 239 8.66 -9.95 47.28
CA THR A 239 9.92 -9.63 46.58
C THR A 239 10.04 -8.17 46.17
N LYS A 240 8.93 -7.41 46.20
CA LYS A 240 8.78 -6.04 45.65
C LYS A 240 9.17 -5.93 44.17
N ASN A 241 9.18 -7.04 43.44
CA ASN A 241 9.53 -7.16 42.03
C ASN A 241 8.29 -7.63 41.24
N SER A 242 8.19 -7.25 39.96
CA SER A 242 7.16 -7.75 39.04
C SER A 242 7.44 -9.18 38.54
N THR A 243 8.64 -9.72 38.83
CA THR A 243 9.06 -11.07 38.45
C THR A 243 9.44 -11.91 39.67
N ARG A 244 9.18 -13.22 39.59
CA ARG A 244 9.52 -14.23 40.61
C ARG A 244 9.81 -15.57 39.93
N ARG A 245 11.04 -16.07 40.09
CA ARG A 245 11.40 -17.46 39.75
C ARG A 245 11.21 -18.34 40.99
N GLN A 246 10.66 -19.53 40.80
CA GLN A 246 10.60 -20.59 41.81
C GLN A 246 11.06 -21.93 41.23
N THR A 247 11.69 -22.76 42.06
CA THR A 247 12.07 -24.15 41.72
C THR A 247 11.56 -25.07 42.81
N LYS A 248 10.77 -26.08 42.45
CA LYS A 248 10.13 -27.00 43.40
C LYS A 248 10.11 -28.43 42.85
N THR A 249 10.45 -29.39 43.69
CA THR A 249 10.24 -30.81 43.36
C THR A 249 8.77 -31.15 43.57
N LEU A 250 8.09 -31.55 42.50
CA LEU A 250 6.68 -31.95 42.51
C LEU A 250 6.56 -33.46 42.24
N GLY A 251 5.60 -34.10 42.90
CA GLY A 251 5.07 -35.40 42.48
C GLY A 251 3.81 -35.23 41.62
N LEU A 252 3.02 -36.29 41.50
CA LEU A 252 1.74 -36.28 40.74
C LEU A 252 0.59 -35.56 41.47
N THR A 253 0.83 -35.03 42.67
CA THR A 253 -0.15 -34.29 43.49
C THR A 253 -0.17 -32.80 43.15
N GLN A 254 -1.37 -32.21 43.10
CA GLN A 254 -1.53 -30.77 42.90
C GLN A 254 -0.92 -30.00 44.08
N THR A 255 -0.07 -29.03 43.78
CA THR A 255 0.66 -28.20 44.74
C THR A 255 0.36 -26.73 44.46
N CYS A 256 -0.01 -25.97 45.50
CA CYS A 256 -0.33 -24.55 45.36
C CYS A 256 0.59 -23.64 46.21
N GLU A 257 0.68 -22.37 45.81
CA GLU A 257 1.33 -21.25 46.51
C GLU A 257 0.43 -20.02 46.35
N THR A 258 0.19 -19.26 47.41
CA THR A 258 -0.62 -18.03 47.36
C THR A 258 0.28 -16.82 47.53
N LEU A 259 0.18 -15.86 46.61
CA LEU A 259 1.09 -14.72 46.49
C LEU A 259 0.33 -13.40 46.61
N LYS A 260 0.68 -12.57 47.59
CA LYS A 260 0.12 -11.22 47.75
C LYS A 260 0.60 -10.30 46.63
N LEU A 261 -0.30 -9.44 46.13
CA LEU A 261 -0.04 -8.48 45.06
C LEU A 261 -0.15 -7.04 45.60
N GLN A 262 0.80 -6.20 45.22
CA GLN A 262 0.81 -4.77 45.57
C GLN A 262 0.88 -3.90 44.34
N LEU A 263 0.04 -2.85 44.33
CA LEU A 263 -0.10 -1.89 43.24
C LEU A 263 0.31 -0.49 43.73
N PRO A 264 1.11 0.26 42.98
CA PRO A 264 1.31 1.69 43.21
C PRO A 264 0.10 2.49 42.70
N CYS A 265 0.20 3.82 42.68
CA CYS A 265 -0.67 4.65 41.84
C CYS A 265 -0.50 4.26 40.35
N ILE A 266 -1.59 4.21 39.58
CA ILE A 266 -1.63 3.67 38.21
C ILE A 266 -2.33 4.64 37.25
N GLU A 267 -1.69 4.97 36.11
CA GLU A 267 -2.27 5.81 35.04
C GLU A 267 -3.24 5.08 34.08
N ASP A 268 -3.24 3.73 34.08
CA ASP A 268 -4.05 2.88 33.20
C ASP A 268 -4.75 1.79 34.03
N PRO A 269 -5.94 2.09 34.59
CA PRO A 269 -6.74 1.20 35.42
C PRO A 269 -7.87 0.52 34.62
N VAL A 270 -7.65 0.16 33.35
CA VAL A 270 -8.70 -0.44 32.49
C VAL A 270 -8.24 -1.72 31.82
N SER A 271 -7.03 -1.73 31.24
CA SER A 271 -6.48 -2.98 30.75
C SER A 271 -6.13 -3.89 31.94
N PRO A 272 -6.50 -5.17 31.97
CA PRO A 272 -6.22 -6.04 33.12
C PRO A 272 -4.72 -6.15 33.39
N ILE A 273 -4.33 -6.39 34.64
CA ILE A 273 -2.97 -6.80 34.99
C ILE A 273 -2.78 -8.23 34.49
N VAL A 274 -1.72 -8.46 33.71
CA VAL A 274 -1.46 -9.76 33.08
C VAL A 274 -0.45 -10.53 33.92
N LEU A 275 -0.86 -11.65 34.54
CA LEU A 275 0.06 -12.60 35.14
C LEU A 275 0.43 -13.68 34.12
N ARG A 276 1.72 -13.76 33.80
CA ARG A 276 2.30 -14.78 32.94
C ARG A 276 3.03 -15.82 33.79
N LEU A 277 2.76 -17.10 33.55
CA LEU A 277 3.52 -18.23 34.08
C LEU A 277 4.18 -18.98 32.90
N ASN A 278 5.49 -19.14 32.97
CA ASN A 278 6.26 -20.00 32.07
C ASN A 278 7.00 -21.06 32.89
N PHE A 279 7.12 -22.31 32.43
CA PHE A 279 7.82 -23.35 33.20
C PHE A 279 8.75 -24.24 32.37
N SER A 280 9.66 -24.91 33.09
CA SER A 280 10.44 -26.06 32.63
C SER A 280 10.34 -27.20 33.65
N LEU A 281 10.38 -28.43 33.17
CA LEU A 281 10.27 -29.65 33.98
C LEU A 281 11.45 -30.57 33.65
N VAL A 282 12.08 -31.13 34.68
CA VAL A 282 13.11 -32.17 34.57
C VAL A 282 12.74 -33.34 35.49
N GLY A 283 12.44 -34.51 34.90
CA GLY A 283 12.14 -35.72 35.67
C GLY A 283 13.35 -36.23 36.46
N THR A 284 13.12 -36.66 37.70
CA THR A 284 14.16 -37.28 38.52
C THR A 284 14.46 -38.71 38.02
N PRO A 285 15.73 -39.15 37.96
CA PRO A 285 16.06 -40.50 37.53
C PRO A 285 15.54 -41.57 38.49
N LEU A 286 14.85 -42.56 37.95
CA LEU A 286 14.27 -43.69 38.67
C LEU A 286 15.31 -44.82 38.76
N SER A 287 16.07 -44.85 39.86
CA SER A 287 17.18 -45.80 40.05
C SER A 287 16.76 -47.26 39.93
N ALA A 288 15.53 -47.60 40.36
CA ALA A 288 14.96 -48.94 40.26
C ALA A 288 14.76 -49.43 38.82
N PHE A 289 14.69 -48.51 37.86
CA PHE A 289 14.49 -48.78 36.43
C PHE A 289 15.69 -48.28 35.62
N GLY A 290 16.91 -48.56 36.08
CA GLY A 290 18.15 -48.19 35.37
C GLY A 290 18.27 -46.70 35.07
N ASN A 291 17.94 -45.85 36.05
CA ASN A 291 17.95 -44.38 35.93
C ASN A 291 17.06 -43.81 34.81
N LEU A 292 15.95 -44.48 34.48
CA LEU A 292 14.91 -43.96 33.58
C LEU A 292 14.45 -42.57 34.04
N ARG A 293 14.29 -41.61 33.11
CA ARG A 293 13.86 -40.25 33.44
C ARG A 293 12.50 -39.96 32.81
N PRO A 294 11.50 -39.48 33.57
CA PRO A 294 10.31 -38.88 33.01
C PRO A 294 10.64 -37.63 32.19
N VAL A 295 9.87 -37.39 31.13
CA VAL A 295 10.02 -36.24 30.23
C VAL A 295 8.74 -35.42 30.15
N LEU A 296 8.86 -34.12 29.90
CA LEU A 296 7.73 -33.28 29.53
C LEU A 296 7.32 -33.60 28.08
N ALA A 297 6.03 -33.76 27.80
CA ALA A 297 5.53 -33.94 26.45
C ALA A 297 5.98 -32.78 25.52
N GLU A 298 6.31 -33.08 24.27
CA GLU A 298 6.85 -32.09 23.34
C GLU A 298 5.85 -30.95 23.09
N ASP A 299 4.58 -31.31 22.87
CA ASP A 299 3.42 -30.46 22.65
C ASP A 299 2.88 -29.79 23.94
N ALA A 300 3.45 -30.06 25.11
CA ALA A 300 2.94 -29.52 26.37
C ALA A 300 2.95 -27.98 26.37
N GLN A 301 1.79 -27.37 26.64
CA GLN A 301 1.66 -25.94 26.85
C GLN A 301 2.55 -25.49 28.01
N ARG A 302 3.64 -24.76 27.71
CA ARG A 302 4.61 -24.28 28.72
C ARG A 302 4.26 -22.90 29.29
N LEU A 303 3.31 -22.21 28.65
CA LEU A 303 2.94 -20.82 28.88
C LEU A 303 1.46 -20.73 29.26
N PHE A 304 1.20 -20.24 30.48
CA PHE A 304 -0.14 -19.93 30.98
C PHE A 304 -0.25 -18.43 31.27
N ILE A 305 -1.46 -17.89 31.12
CA ILE A 305 -1.76 -16.48 31.32
C ILE A 305 -3.05 -16.37 32.12
N ALA A 306 -3.07 -15.50 33.12
CA ALA A 306 -4.27 -15.11 33.85
C ALA A 306 -4.38 -13.57 33.90
N LEU A 307 -5.61 -13.08 34.01
CA LEU A 307 -5.95 -11.66 33.94
C LEU A 307 -6.58 -11.22 35.26
N PHE A 308 -6.08 -10.12 35.82
CA PHE A 308 -6.66 -9.46 36.99
C PHE A 308 -7.25 -8.11 36.52
N PRO A 309 -8.55 -8.05 36.19
CA PRO A 309 -9.22 -6.81 35.75
C PRO A 309 -9.33 -5.79 36.88
N PHE A 310 -9.67 -4.56 36.52
CA PHE A 310 -9.98 -3.47 37.44
C PHE A 310 -11.50 -3.28 37.52
N GLU A 311 -12.00 -2.96 38.72
CA GLU A 311 -13.41 -2.64 38.98
C GLU A 311 -13.86 -1.43 38.16
N LYS A 312 -15.03 -1.53 37.50
CA LYS A 312 -15.60 -0.47 36.66
C LYS A 312 -16.59 0.43 37.40
N ASN A 313 -16.78 1.64 36.89
CA ASN A 313 -17.72 2.65 37.40
C ASN A 313 -19.12 2.49 36.76
N CYS A 314 -19.79 1.37 37.04
CA CYS A 314 -21.07 0.97 36.44
C CYS A 314 -22.24 0.97 37.44
N GLY A 315 -22.40 2.05 38.20
CA GLY A 315 -23.47 2.17 39.19
C GLY A 315 -23.52 1.03 40.22
N ASN A 316 -24.73 0.57 40.55
CA ASN A 316 -25.00 -0.49 41.54
C ASN A 316 -25.35 -1.86 40.93
N ASP A 317 -25.59 -1.94 39.61
CA ASP A 317 -25.93 -3.20 38.92
C ASP A 317 -24.72 -3.85 38.20
N ASN A 318 -23.59 -3.14 38.15
CA ASN A 318 -22.34 -3.51 37.49
C ASN A 318 -22.44 -3.58 35.95
N ILE A 319 -23.45 -2.96 35.33
CA ILE A 319 -23.68 -3.00 33.87
C ILE A 319 -23.56 -1.58 33.29
N CYS A 320 -22.34 -1.20 32.90
CA CYS A 320 -22.06 0.14 32.36
C CYS A 320 -22.86 0.43 31.09
N GLN A 321 -23.71 1.45 31.12
CA GLN A 321 -24.57 1.87 30.01
C GLN A 321 -24.18 3.27 29.51
N ASP A 322 -23.37 3.32 28.44
CA ASP A 322 -22.95 4.56 27.76
C ASP A 322 -23.90 4.95 26.60
N ASP A 323 -24.25 6.23 26.52
CA ASP A 323 -25.07 6.81 25.45
C ASP A 323 -24.19 7.64 24.51
N LEU A 324 -23.48 6.92 23.64
CA LEU A 324 -22.52 7.51 22.71
C LEU A 324 -23.19 8.10 21.47
N SER A 325 -22.80 9.33 21.13
CA SER A 325 -23.22 10.03 19.92
C SER A 325 -22.03 10.60 19.16
N ILE A 326 -22.11 10.58 17.83
CA ILE A 326 -21.09 11.13 16.92
C ILE A 326 -21.72 12.01 15.83
N THR A 327 -21.10 13.15 15.55
CA THR A 327 -21.44 14.02 14.42
C THR A 327 -20.17 14.58 13.78
N PHE A 328 -20.23 14.98 12.49
CA PHE A 328 -19.10 15.67 11.85
C PHE A 328 -19.50 16.65 10.74
N SER A 329 -18.58 17.57 10.45
CA SER A 329 -18.73 18.60 9.41
C SER A 329 -17.43 18.87 8.65
N PHE A 330 -17.57 19.33 7.40
CA PHE A 330 -16.45 19.60 6.49
C PHE A 330 -15.93 21.05 6.56
N MET A 331 -16.06 21.72 7.72
CA MET A 331 -15.48 23.06 7.95
C MET A 331 -15.84 24.11 6.87
N SER A 332 -17.11 24.14 6.42
CA SER A 332 -17.62 24.98 5.30
C SER A 332 -17.05 24.69 3.89
N LEU A 333 -16.44 23.53 3.66
CA LEU A 333 -16.06 23.09 2.32
C LEU A 333 -17.27 22.54 1.54
N ASP A 334 -17.70 23.25 0.49
CA ASP A 334 -18.85 22.84 -0.34
C ASP A 334 -18.51 21.75 -1.38
N CYS A 335 -17.23 21.62 -1.76
CA CYS A 335 -16.76 20.67 -2.77
C CYS A 335 -15.29 20.31 -2.54
N LEU A 336 -14.94 19.04 -2.65
CA LEU A 336 -13.56 18.59 -2.70
C LEU A 336 -12.99 18.75 -4.11
N VAL A 337 -11.74 19.22 -4.24
CA VAL A 337 -11.05 19.35 -5.53
C VAL A 337 -9.81 18.44 -5.54
N VAL A 338 -9.93 17.28 -6.17
CA VAL A 338 -8.85 16.28 -6.24
C VAL A 338 -7.76 16.79 -7.18
N GLY A 339 -6.52 16.85 -6.67
CA GLY A 339 -5.40 17.52 -7.34
C GLY A 339 -5.26 19.01 -6.99
N GLY A 340 -6.13 19.55 -6.14
CA GLY A 340 -5.98 20.85 -5.48
C GLY A 340 -5.23 20.72 -4.13
N PRO A 341 -5.77 21.28 -3.02
CA PRO A 341 -5.21 21.09 -1.69
C PRO A 341 -5.09 19.61 -1.30
N ARG A 342 -3.96 19.21 -0.70
CA ARG A 342 -3.75 17.83 -0.24
C ARG A 342 -4.47 17.52 1.07
N GLU A 343 -4.62 18.50 1.96
CA GLU A 343 -5.23 18.30 3.28
C GLU A 343 -6.75 18.49 3.24
N PHE A 344 -7.50 17.42 3.52
CA PHE A 344 -8.94 17.44 3.74
C PHE A 344 -9.22 17.33 5.24
N ASN A 345 -9.74 18.40 5.83
CA ASN A 345 -10.01 18.49 7.27
C ASN A 345 -11.50 18.25 7.57
N VAL A 346 -11.77 17.45 8.60
CA VAL A 346 -13.11 17.15 9.09
C VAL A 346 -13.16 17.43 10.59
N THR A 347 -14.08 18.30 11.03
CA THR A 347 -14.36 18.52 12.45
C THR A 347 -15.36 17.48 12.93
N VAL A 348 -14.98 16.74 13.97
CA VAL A 348 -15.73 15.62 14.54
C VAL A 348 -16.03 15.93 16.00
N THR A 349 -17.28 15.74 16.41
CA THR A 349 -17.74 15.90 17.79
C THR A 349 -18.30 14.57 18.27
N VAL A 350 -17.83 14.11 19.42
CA VAL A 350 -18.28 12.88 20.08
C VAL A 350 -18.66 13.20 21.52
N ARG A 351 -19.81 12.67 21.95
CA ARG A 351 -20.41 12.96 23.25
C ARG A 351 -20.97 11.69 23.88
N ASN A 352 -20.82 11.58 25.20
CA ASN A 352 -21.39 10.55 26.03
C ASN A 352 -22.40 11.17 27.00
N ASP A 353 -23.66 10.77 26.89
CA ASP A 353 -24.76 11.18 27.78
C ASP A 353 -25.15 10.08 28.81
N GLY A 354 -24.42 8.96 28.83
CA GLY A 354 -24.61 7.86 29.78
C GLY A 354 -23.44 7.75 30.77
N GLU A 355 -23.23 6.55 31.31
CA GLU A 355 -22.15 6.20 32.25
C GLU A 355 -20.76 6.15 31.57
N ASP A 356 -19.70 5.92 32.34
CA ASP A 356 -18.31 5.87 31.82
C ASP A 356 -18.14 4.85 30.67
N SER A 357 -17.65 5.35 29.54
CA SER A 357 -17.41 4.56 28.33
C SER A 357 -15.96 4.07 28.27
N TYR A 358 -15.79 2.74 28.26
CA TYR A 358 -14.47 2.10 28.32
C TYR A 358 -13.90 1.86 26.90
N ARG A 359 -12.64 2.27 26.69
CA ARG A 359 -11.92 2.25 25.40
C ARG A 359 -12.71 2.79 24.21
N THR A 360 -13.45 3.88 24.40
CA THR A 360 -14.23 4.52 23.33
C THR A 360 -13.38 4.76 22.09
N GLN A 361 -13.82 4.23 20.96
CA GLN A 361 -13.10 4.27 19.69
C GLN A 361 -14.04 4.75 18.58
N VAL A 362 -13.57 5.70 17.78
CA VAL A 362 -14.24 6.20 16.58
C VAL A 362 -13.59 5.57 15.36
N THR A 363 -14.33 4.86 14.51
CA THR A 363 -13.80 4.36 13.24
C THR A 363 -14.38 5.12 12.05
N PHE A 364 -13.49 5.73 11.26
CA PHE A 364 -13.81 6.38 10.00
C PHE A 364 -13.65 5.38 8.86
N PHE A 365 -14.60 5.38 7.92
CA PHE A 365 -14.59 4.57 6.70
C PHE A 365 -14.63 5.49 5.48
N PHE A 366 -13.65 5.33 4.58
CA PHE A 366 -13.44 6.20 3.42
C PHE A 366 -12.91 5.43 2.20
N PRO A 367 -13.18 5.91 0.97
CA PRO A 367 -12.74 5.25 -0.25
C PRO A 367 -11.23 5.34 -0.49
N LEU A 368 -10.73 4.46 -1.38
CA LEU A 368 -9.37 4.50 -1.89
C LEU A 368 -9.09 5.85 -2.57
N GLY A 369 -7.98 6.49 -2.18
CA GLY A 369 -7.62 7.86 -2.60
C GLY A 369 -7.57 8.87 -1.46
N LEU A 370 -8.15 8.53 -0.30
CA LEU A 370 -7.88 9.19 0.98
C LEU A 370 -6.95 8.32 1.84
N SER A 371 -6.17 8.96 2.71
CA SER A 371 -5.42 8.34 3.81
C SER A 371 -5.48 9.20 5.06
N TYR A 372 -5.46 8.60 6.26
CA TYR A 372 -5.31 9.36 7.50
C TYR A 372 -3.90 9.96 7.60
N ARG A 373 -3.80 11.23 8.03
CA ARG A 373 -2.53 11.94 8.15
C ARG A 373 -2.23 12.50 9.55
N LYS A 374 -3.22 13.09 10.23
CA LYS A 374 -3.07 13.61 11.61
C LYS A 374 -4.42 13.83 12.28
N VAL A 375 -4.41 13.84 13.61
CA VAL A 375 -5.51 14.36 14.44
C VAL A 375 -5.02 15.58 15.22
N SER A 376 -5.88 16.59 15.38
CA SER A 376 -5.54 17.86 16.04
C SER A 376 -6.70 18.33 16.91
N ARG A 377 -6.39 18.99 18.03
CA ARG A 377 -7.39 19.40 19.04
C ARG A 377 -7.99 20.76 18.72
N LEU A 378 -9.31 20.89 18.81
CA LEU A 378 -9.98 22.18 18.95
C LEU A 378 -10.03 22.55 20.44
N GLN A 379 -8.92 23.12 20.95
CA GLN A 379 -8.78 23.41 22.38
C GLN A 379 -9.62 24.63 22.79
N ASN A 380 -10.82 24.36 23.29
CA ASN A 380 -11.69 25.38 23.85
C ASN A 380 -11.15 25.82 25.23
N GLN A 381 -10.76 27.09 25.40
CA GLN A 381 -10.02 27.56 26.58
C GLN A 381 -10.78 27.46 27.93
N ARG A 382 -12.05 27.03 27.92
CA ARG A 382 -12.89 26.85 29.10
C ARG A 382 -12.90 25.42 29.66
N SER A 383 -12.40 24.41 28.94
CA SER A 383 -12.36 23.02 29.41
C SER A 383 -11.00 22.68 30.02
N GLN A 384 -10.95 22.47 31.35
CA GLN A 384 -9.71 22.10 32.05
C GLN A 384 -9.23 20.65 31.80
N ARG A 385 -10.08 19.77 31.25
CA ARG A 385 -9.73 18.36 30.95
C ARG A 385 -8.94 18.25 29.64
N SER A 386 -7.81 17.53 29.64
CA SER A 386 -6.86 17.43 28.53
C SER A 386 -6.98 16.12 27.75
N TRP A 387 -7.98 16.05 26.85
CA TRP A 387 -8.30 14.85 26.06
C TRP A 387 -7.10 14.20 25.33
N ARG A 388 -6.72 12.97 25.72
CA ARG A 388 -5.76 12.14 24.96
C ARG A 388 -6.47 11.59 23.69
N LEU A 389 -5.80 11.61 22.54
CA LEU A 389 -6.30 11.10 21.25
C LEU A 389 -5.17 10.37 20.54
N ALA A 390 -5.40 9.13 20.12
CA ALA A 390 -4.46 8.33 19.33
C ALA A 390 -5.21 7.57 18.24
N CYS A 391 -4.72 7.61 17.00
CA CYS A 391 -5.39 7.02 15.84
C CYS A 391 -4.47 6.06 15.09
N GLU A 392 -5.02 4.91 14.72
CA GLU A 392 -4.35 3.84 13.99
C GLU A 392 -5.12 3.56 12.69
N SER A 393 -4.42 3.34 11.57
CA SER A 393 -5.07 2.98 10.30
C SER A 393 -4.96 1.48 10.08
N ALA A 394 -6.08 0.80 9.87
CA ALA A 394 -6.08 -0.63 9.63
C ALA A 394 -5.54 -0.95 8.23
N SER A 395 -4.58 -1.88 8.16
CA SER A 395 -4.10 -2.45 6.90
C SER A 395 -5.05 -3.54 6.40
N SER A 396 -6.23 -3.14 5.90
CA SER A 396 -7.14 -4.05 5.21
C SER A 396 -6.45 -4.67 3.99
N THR A 397 -6.52 -5.99 3.84
CA THR A 397 -6.07 -6.68 2.63
C THR A 397 -6.80 -6.15 1.39
N GLU A 398 -6.13 -6.16 0.23
CA GLU A 398 -6.57 -5.47 -0.99
C GLU A 398 -7.73 -6.18 -1.70
N VAL A 399 -8.92 -6.15 -1.09
CA VAL A 399 -10.17 -6.58 -1.72
C VAL A 399 -10.71 -5.41 -2.57
N PRO A 400 -10.92 -5.59 -3.89
CA PRO A 400 -11.49 -4.55 -4.74
C PRO A 400 -12.86 -4.08 -4.23
N GLY A 401 -12.98 -2.78 -3.91
CA GLY A 401 -14.19 -2.18 -3.36
C GLY A 401 -14.22 -2.05 -1.83
N ALA A 402 -13.22 -2.52 -1.09
CA ALA A 402 -13.13 -2.29 0.35
C ALA A 402 -12.89 -0.80 0.68
N LEU A 403 -13.65 -0.26 1.64
CA LEU A 403 -13.38 1.03 2.26
C LEU A 403 -12.17 0.89 3.20
N LYS A 404 -11.23 1.83 3.14
CA LYS A 404 -10.17 1.94 4.16
C LYS A 404 -10.78 2.40 5.47
N SER A 405 -10.20 1.96 6.58
CA SER A 405 -10.60 2.38 7.92
C SER A 405 -9.44 2.94 8.75
N THR A 406 -9.77 3.93 9.56
CA THR A 406 -8.89 4.49 10.59
C THR A 406 -9.67 4.64 11.89
N SER A 407 -9.11 4.12 12.97
CA SER A 407 -9.74 4.04 14.28
C SER A 407 -9.00 4.94 15.28
N CYS A 408 -9.70 5.91 15.85
CA CYS A 408 -9.20 6.86 16.83
C CYS A 408 -9.76 6.53 18.23
N SER A 409 -8.87 6.22 19.17
CA SER A 409 -9.22 6.09 20.59
C SER A 409 -9.42 7.47 21.23
N ILE A 410 -10.52 7.62 21.97
CA ILE A 410 -10.86 8.81 22.75
C ILE A 410 -10.45 8.60 24.20
N ASN A 411 -9.67 9.54 24.71
CA ASN A 411 -9.25 9.66 26.11
C ASN A 411 -8.77 8.34 26.75
N HIS A 412 -7.97 7.58 25.99
CA HIS A 412 -7.63 6.21 26.38
C HIS A 412 -7.04 6.16 27.81
N PRO A 413 -7.67 5.42 28.75
CA PRO A 413 -8.66 4.36 28.50
C PRO A 413 -10.16 4.64 28.80
N ILE A 414 -10.56 5.80 29.37
CA ILE A 414 -11.95 6.08 29.78
C ILE A 414 -12.44 7.40 29.17
N PHE A 415 -13.59 7.38 28.48
CA PHE A 415 -14.35 8.57 28.11
C PHE A 415 -15.49 8.79 29.12
N PRO A 416 -15.41 9.82 29.99
CA PRO A 416 -16.29 9.90 31.14
C PRO A 416 -17.77 10.08 30.82
N GLU A 417 -18.62 9.81 31.80
CA GLU A 417 -20.02 10.23 31.82
C GLU A 417 -20.20 11.72 31.51
N ASN A 418 -21.36 12.08 30.95
CA ASN A 418 -21.80 13.46 30.73
C ASN A 418 -20.73 14.37 30.08
N SER A 419 -20.00 13.87 29.08
CA SER A 419 -18.82 14.55 28.52
C SER A 419 -18.73 14.57 27.00
N GLU A 420 -18.08 15.60 26.46
CA GLU A 420 -18.00 15.88 25.03
C GLU A 420 -16.56 16.25 24.61
N VAL A 421 -16.14 15.75 23.45
CA VAL A 421 -14.86 16.08 22.82
C VAL A 421 -15.08 16.46 21.36
N THR A 422 -14.47 17.57 20.94
CA THR A 422 -14.43 18.01 19.54
C THR A 422 -12.99 18.08 19.05
N PHE A 423 -12.71 17.46 17.90
CA PHE A 423 -11.37 17.39 17.30
C PHE A 423 -11.43 17.47 15.78
N ASN A 424 -10.31 17.84 15.16
CA ASN A 424 -10.15 17.86 13.71
C ASN A 424 -9.29 16.66 13.28
N ILE A 425 -9.84 15.81 12.40
CA ILE A 425 -9.08 14.77 11.69
C ILE A 425 -8.71 15.29 10.30
N THR A 426 -7.45 15.13 9.91
CA THR A 426 -6.95 15.46 8.58
C THR A 426 -6.66 14.20 7.80
N PHE A 427 -7.25 14.12 6.62
CA PHE A 427 -6.90 13.15 5.59
C PHE A 427 -5.97 13.80 4.55
N ASP A 428 -5.02 13.04 4.01
CA ASP A 428 -4.31 13.40 2.78
C ASP A 428 -5.12 12.86 1.58
N VAL A 429 -5.22 13.65 0.52
CA VAL A 429 -5.96 13.32 -0.70
C VAL A 429 -4.97 13.12 -1.84
N ASP A 430 -4.92 11.91 -2.40
CA ASP A 430 -4.09 11.64 -3.58
C ASP A 430 -4.61 12.43 -4.79
N SER A 431 -3.72 13.23 -5.38
CA SER A 431 -3.96 13.98 -6.62
C SER A 431 -4.45 13.12 -7.79
N LYS A 432 -4.18 11.80 -7.79
CA LYS A 432 -4.59 10.83 -8.81
C LYS A 432 -5.82 10.00 -8.41
N ALA A 433 -6.39 10.19 -7.22
CA ALA A 433 -7.57 9.48 -6.73
C ALA A 433 -8.79 9.55 -7.68
N SER A 434 -9.59 8.50 -7.76
CA SER A 434 -10.81 8.44 -8.59
C SER A 434 -12.04 8.23 -7.69
N LEU A 435 -12.42 9.30 -6.98
CA LEU A 435 -13.48 9.30 -5.96
C LEU A 435 -14.92 9.35 -6.54
N GLY A 436 -15.09 9.33 -7.86
CA GLY A 436 -16.38 9.59 -8.52
C GLY A 436 -16.82 11.05 -8.40
N ASN A 437 -18.14 11.29 -8.42
CA ASN A 437 -18.73 12.64 -8.34
C ASN A 437 -19.06 13.09 -6.90
N LYS A 438 -19.00 12.17 -5.93
CA LYS A 438 -19.30 12.41 -4.51
C LYS A 438 -18.37 11.55 -3.64
N LEU A 439 -17.75 12.15 -2.64
CA LEU A 439 -17.08 11.47 -1.56
C LEU A 439 -18.09 11.16 -0.45
N LEU A 440 -18.32 9.88 -0.17
CA LEU A 440 -19.00 9.45 1.06
C LEU A 440 -17.95 9.24 2.16
N LEU A 441 -18.12 9.93 3.28
CA LEU A 441 -17.44 9.61 4.53
C LEU A 441 -18.46 9.03 5.51
N LYS A 442 -18.10 7.94 6.19
CA LYS A 442 -18.86 7.39 7.33
C LYS A 442 -17.96 7.35 8.56
N ALA A 443 -18.53 7.62 9.73
CA ALA A 443 -17.90 7.43 11.02
C ALA A 443 -18.85 6.68 11.95
N ASN A 444 -18.33 5.79 12.79
CA ASN A 444 -19.06 5.24 13.92
C ASN A 444 -18.27 5.41 15.22
N VAL A 445 -18.95 5.28 16.36
CA VAL A 445 -18.33 5.25 17.69
C VAL A 445 -18.77 4.00 18.44
N THR A 446 -17.83 3.36 19.15
CA THR A 446 -17.99 2.06 19.82
C THR A 446 -17.17 1.99 21.12
N SER A 447 -17.54 1.12 22.06
CA SER A 447 -16.88 0.94 23.36
C SER A 447 -16.83 -0.53 23.81
N GLU A 448 -16.01 -0.84 24.82
CA GLU A 448 -15.96 -2.14 25.50
C GLU A 448 -17.21 -2.44 26.36
N ASN A 449 -18.14 -1.50 26.49
CA ASN A 449 -19.43 -1.74 27.15
C ASN A 449 -20.41 -2.50 26.23
N ASN A 450 -20.13 -2.55 24.92
CA ASN A 450 -20.82 -3.38 23.93
C ASN A 450 -22.34 -3.11 23.83
N MET A 451 -22.77 -1.88 24.10
CA MET A 451 -24.14 -1.40 23.94
C MET A 451 -24.64 -1.55 22.48
N SER A 452 -25.95 -1.70 22.31
CA SER A 452 -26.56 -1.87 21.00
C SER A 452 -26.38 -0.61 20.13
N ARG A 453 -25.98 -0.79 18.87
CA ARG A 453 -25.76 0.34 17.95
C ARG A 453 -27.07 1.08 17.70
N THR A 454 -27.05 2.39 17.93
CA THR A 454 -28.18 3.29 17.68
C THR A 454 -27.87 4.23 16.51
N ASN A 455 -28.89 4.92 15.99
CA ASN A 455 -28.71 5.98 14.98
C ASN A 455 -27.90 7.18 15.49
N LYS A 456 -27.56 7.27 16.79
CA LYS A 456 -26.58 8.24 17.31
C LYS A 456 -25.13 7.78 17.12
N THR A 457 -24.90 6.46 17.13
CA THR A 457 -23.56 5.86 17.12
C THR A 457 -22.93 5.77 15.72
N GLU A 458 -23.70 6.00 14.65
CA GLU A 458 -23.19 6.02 13.27
C GLU A 458 -23.65 7.29 12.55
N PHE A 459 -22.70 8.02 11.94
CA PHE A 459 -22.95 9.23 11.17
C PHE A 459 -22.29 9.14 9.80
N GLN A 460 -22.95 9.62 8.74
CA GLN A 460 -22.40 9.61 7.39
C GLN A 460 -22.79 10.88 6.63
N ARG A 461 -21.93 11.32 5.71
CA ARG A 461 -22.13 12.56 4.96
C ARG A 461 -21.45 12.50 3.60
N GLU A 462 -22.14 13.00 2.58
CA GLU A 462 -21.61 13.15 1.22
C GLU A 462 -21.02 14.55 1.01
N LEU A 463 -19.98 14.63 0.18
CA LEU A 463 -19.35 15.87 -0.28
C LEU A 463 -19.17 15.80 -1.81
N PRO A 464 -19.64 16.78 -2.60
CA PRO A 464 -19.37 16.84 -4.04
C PRO A 464 -17.87 16.82 -4.35
N VAL A 465 -17.49 16.19 -5.46
CA VAL A 465 -16.10 16.09 -5.92
C VAL A 465 -15.94 16.67 -7.32
N LYS A 466 -14.90 17.48 -7.50
CA LYS A 466 -14.36 17.90 -8.81
C LYS A 466 -12.89 17.52 -8.94
N TYR A 467 -12.41 17.52 -10.17
CA TYR A 467 -11.03 17.20 -10.53
C TYR A 467 -10.29 18.42 -11.06
N ALA A 468 -9.13 18.71 -10.47
CA ALA A 468 -8.24 19.76 -10.96
C ALA A 468 -7.64 19.36 -12.32
N VAL A 469 -7.70 20.28 -13.28
CA VAL A 469 -7.06 20.16 -14.60
C VAL A 469 -6.23 21.40 -14.88
N TYR A 470 -5.15 21.26 -15.65
CA TYR A 470 -4.30 22.38 -16.04
C TYR A 470 -3.96 22.25 -17.53
N MET A 471 -4.53 23.12 -18.33
CA MET A 471 -4.38 23.13 -19.78
C MET A 471 -3.96 24.53 -20.23
N VAL A 472 -3.13 24.58 -21.26
CA VAL A 472 -2.57 25.82 -21.80
C VAL A 472 -2.76 25.83 -23.31
N VAL A 473 -3.19 26.96 -23.86
CA VAL A 473 -3.10 27.27 -25.29
C VAL A 473 -2.22 28.50 -25.49
N THR A 474 -1.36 28.48 -26.50
CA THR A 474 -0.48 29.61 -26.88
C THR A 474 -0.55 29.86 -28.38
N SER A 475 -0.24 31.09 -28.81
CA SER A 475 0.03 31.38 -30.23
C SER A 475 1.39 30.81 -30.61
N HIS A 476 1.45 30.00 -31.65
CA HIS A 476 2.70 29.42 -32.15
C HIS A 476 3.43 30.41 -33.09
N GLU A 477 4.77 30.33 -33.13
CA GLU A 477 5.62 31.29 -33.84
C GLU A 477 5.42 31.25 -35.36
N VAL A 478 5.16 30.06 -35.92
CA VAL A 478 4.93 29.76 -37.35
C VAL A 478 3.64 30.40 -37.91
N SER A 479 2.82 31.01 -37.05
CA SER A 479 1.69 31.85 -37.49
C SER A 479 2.18 33.02 -38.35
N THR A 480 1.44 33.36 -39.41
CA THR A 480 1.64 34.60 -40.16
C THR A 480 1.63 35.79 -39.18
N LYS A 481 2.62 36.69 -39.31
CA LYS A 481 2.75 37.91 -38.47
C LYS A 481 2.51 39.19 -39.27
N TYR A 482 2.90 39.20 -40.55
CA TYR A 482 2.70 40.31 -41.46
C TYR A 482 2.28 39.81 -42.85
N ILE A 483 1.41 40.56 -43.53
CA ILE A 483 1.09 40.40 -44.96
C ILE A 483 1.15 41.77 -45.62
N ASN A 484 2.16 41.96 -46.47
CA ASN A 484 2.38 43.18 -47.25
C ASN A 484 1.92 42.91 -48.69
N PHE A 485 0.96 43.69 -49.21
CA PHE A 485 0.42 43.51 -50.56
C PHE A 485 0.54 44.79 -51.40
N THR A 486 0.63 44.65 -52.72
CA THR A 486 0.58 45.76 -53.68
C THR A 486 -0.81 45.85 -54.29
N ALA A 487 -1.20 47.02 -54.80
CA ALA A 487 -2.49 47.19 -55.49
C ALA A 487 -2.58 46.50 -56.87
N SER A 488 -1.52 45.81 -57.32
CA SER A 488 -1.41 45.15 -58.62
C SER A 488 -1.20 43.63 -58.55
N GLU A 489 -1.14 43.05 -57.34
CA GLU A 489 -1.05 41.60 -57.13
C GLU A 489 -2.42 40.95 -56.84
N ASN A 490 -2.44 39.62 -56.69
CA ASN A 490 -3.63 38.82 -56.41
C ASN A 490 -4.49 39.40 -55.27
N THR A 491 -5.81 39.38 -55.45
CA THR A 491 -6.83 39.89 -54.51
C THR A 491 -6.87 39.21 -53.14
N SER A 492 -6.11 38.13 -52.95
CA SER A 492 -5.95 37.44 -51.67
C SER A 492 -4.60 36.73 -51.54
N ARG A 493 -4.18 36.46 -50.30
CA ARG A 493 -3.05 35.58 -49.97
C ARG A 493 -3.42 34.58 -48.88
N VAL A 494 -2.72 33.45 -48.84
CA VAL A 494 -2.88 32.43 -47.78
C VAL A 494 -2.40 33.02 -46.44
N MET A 495 -3.23 32.93 -45.40
CA MET A 495 -2.90 33.29 -44.03
C MET A 495 -3.06 32.06 -43.13
N GLN A 496 -2.14 31.88 -42.18
CA GLN A 496 -2.19 30.80 -41.20
C GLN A 496 -2.00 31.31 -39.78
N HIS A 497 -2.90 30.97 -38.86
CA HIS A 497 -2.71 31.16 -37.42
C HIS A 497 -2.65 29.78 -36.76
N GLN A 498 -1.55 29.50 -36.08
CA GLN A 498 -1.31 28.22 -35.42
C GLN A 498 -1.28 28.40 -33.92
N TYR A 499 -1.96 27.49 -33.21
CA TYR A 499 -2.02 27.43 -31.76
C TYR A 499 -1.44 26.11 -31.27
N GLN A 500 -0.60 26.17 -30.24
CA GLN A 500 -0.12 24.99 -29.53
C GLN A 500 -0.98 24.79 -28.28
N VAL A 501 -1.49 23.57 -28.07
CA VAL A 501 -2.35 23.22 -26.94
C VAL A 501 -1.64 22.12 -26.13
N LYS A 502 -1.55 22.27 -24.81
CA LYS A 502 -0.83 21.32 -23.91
C LYS A 502 -1.65 20.98 -22.65
N ASN A 503 -1.67 19.70 -22.28
CA ASN A 503 -2.21 19.27 -20.98
C ASN A 503 -1.09 19.13 -19.95
N LEU A 504 -0.81 20.22 -19.24
CA LEU A 504 0.18 20.25 -18.16
C LEU A 504 -0.35 19.65 -16.84
N GLY A 505 -1.58 19.14 -16.83
CA GLY A 505 -2.22 18.51 -15.67
C GLY A 505 -1.73 17.10 -15.36
N GLN A 506 -2.46 16.44 -14.45
CA GLN A 506 -2.23 15.05 -14.03
C GLN A 506 -3.40 14.12 -14.40
N ARG A 507 -4.30 14.57 -15.30
CA ARG A 507 -5.52 13.84 -15.70
C ARG A 507 -5.80 14.06 -17.19
N SER A 508 -6.26 13.00 -17.85
CA SER A 508 -6.85 13.08 -19.18
C SER A 508 -8.34 13.45 -19.12
N LEU A 509 -8.84 14.18 -20.12
CA LEU A 509 -10.24 14.59 -20.21
C LEU A 509 -10.67 14.85 -21.67
N PRO A 510 -11.97 14.78 -22.00
CA PRO A 510 -12.50 15.36 -23.24
C PRO A 510 -12.51 16.90 -23.15
N ILE A 511 -12.24 17.57 -24.27
CA ILE A 511 -12.26 19.04 -24.40
C ILE A 511 -12.97 19.47 -25.69
N SER A 512 -13.40 20.74 -25.72
CA SER A 512 -13.83 21.43 -26.94
C SER A 512 -12.91 22.62 -27.18
N LEU A 513 -12.16 22.61 -28.28
CA LEU A 513 -11.33 23.75 -28.69
C LEU A 513 -12.16 24.68 -29.58
N VAL A 514 -12.37 25.92 -29.13
CA VAL A 514 -13.25 26.89 -29.78
C VAL A 514 -12.43 28.03 -30.38
N PHE A 515 -12.55 28.23 -31.69
CA PHE A 515 -11.94 29.33 -32.41
C PHE A 515 -12.97 30.42 -32.74
N LEU A 516 -12.62 31.68 -32.49
CA LEU A 516 -13.35 32.84 -33.01
C LEU A 516 -12.50 33.49 -34.10
N VAL A 517 -13.05 33.57 -35.32
CA VAL A 517 -12.32 33.98 -36.52
C VAL A 517 -13.10 35.06 -37.29
N PRO A 518 -12.53 36.24 -37.56
CA PRO A 518 -13.21 37.30 -38.32
C PRO A 518 -13.30 36.93 -39.81
N VAL A 519 -14.52 36.72 -40.30
CA VAL A 519 -14.77 36.27 -41.69
C VAL A 519 -15.36 37.34 -42.60
N ARG A 520 -16.09 38.33 -42.07
CA ARG A 520 -16.67 39.42 -42.86
C ARG A 520 -16.64 40.77 -42.14
N LEU A 521 -16.54 41.85 -42.92
CA LEU A 521 -16.69 43.24 -42.49
C LEU A 521 -17.53 43.98 -43.52
N ASN A 522 -18.62 44.62 -43.11
CA ASN A 522 -19.53 45.38 -43.99
C ASN A 522 -19.83 44.67 -45.32
N GLN A 523 -20.29 43.41 -45.22
CA GLN A 523 -20.57 42.47 -46.34
C GLN A 523 -19.36 42.02 -47.19
N THR A 524 -18.19 42.64 -47.08
CA THR A 524 -16.94 42.12 -47.68
C THR A 524 -16.34 40.97 -46.86
N ILE A 525 -15.62 40.06 -47.52
CA ILE A 525 -14.93 38.93 -46.88
C ILE A 525 -13.58 39.41 -46.34
N ILE A 526 -13.24 39.04 -45.11
CA ILE A 526 -11.88 39.15 -44.56
C ILE A 526 -11.14 37.85 -44.87
N TRP A 527 -11.53 36.77 -44.20
CA TRP A 527 -10.89 35.45 -44.28
C TRP A 527 -11.87 34.47 -44.95
N ASP A 528 -11.59 34.08 -46.19
CA ASP A 528 -12.37 33.08 -46.91
C ASP A 528 -12.11 31.68 -46.34
N ARG A 529 -13.22 31.02 -45.97
CA ARG A 529 -13.32 29.62 -45.52
C ARG A 529 -12.12 29.14 -44.69
N PRO A 530 -11.85 29.74 -43.51
CA PRO A 530 -10.82 29.26 -42.60
C PRO A 530 -11.13 27.81 -42.17
N GLN A 531 -10.20 26.90 -42.47
CA GLN A 531 -10.25 25.50 -42.06
C GLN A 531 -9.29 25.25 -40.90
N VAL A 532 -9.66 24.37 -39.97
CA VAL A 532 -8.78 23.88 -38.91
C VAL A 532 -8.13 22.58 -39.37
N THR A 533 -6.80 22.50 -39.26
CA THR A 533 -6.03 21.25 -39.44
C THR A 533 -5.15 21.02 -38.23
N PHE A 534 -5.19 19.82 -37.65
CA PHE A 534 -4.31 19.41 -36.55
C PHE A 534 -2.98 18.84 -37.08
N SER A 535 -1.91 18.92 -36.29
CA SER A 535 -0.57 18.44 -36.68
C SER A 535 -0.41 16.92 -36.65
N GLU A 536 -1.30 16.21 -35.97
CA GLU A 536 -1.29 14.76 -35.81
C GLU A 536 -2.63 14.16 -36.27
N SER A 537 -2.73 12.82 -36.32
CA SER A 537 -3.98 12.10 -36.60
C SER A 537 -4.95 12.12 -35.40
N LEU A 538 -5.18 13.30 -34.84
CA LEU A 538 -6.00 13.52 -33.65
C LEU A 538 -7.48 13.34 -33.99
N SER A 539 -8.14 12.35 -33.37
CA SER A 539 -9.58 12.14 -33.53
C SER A 539 -10.34 13.37 -33.04
N SER A 540 -10.99 14.07 -33.97
CA SER A 540 -11.61 15.37 -33.70
C SER A 540 -12.81 15.62 -34.61
N THR A 541 -13.86 16.25 -34.08
CA THR A 541 -15.06 16.62 -34.83
C THR A 541 -15.26 18.13 -34.77
N CYS A 542 -14.96 18.81 -35.87
CA CYS A 542 -15.09 20.26 -35.99
C CYS A 542 -16.44 20.66 -36.59
N HIS A 543 -17.19 21.45 -35.83
CA HIS A 543 -18.47 22.05 -36.21
C HIS A 543 -18.30 23.56 -36.41
N THR A 544 -18.88 24.10 -37.48
CA THR A 544 -18.87 25.54 -37.76
C THR A 544 -20.24 26.12 -37.46
N GLU A 545 -20.30 27.05 -36.51
CA GLU A 545 -21.52 27.78 -36.16
C GLU A 545 -21.47 29.19 -36.76
N HIS A 546 -22.42 29.46 -37.67
CA HIS A 546 -22.67 30.81 -38.19
C HIS A 546 -23.48 31.60 -37.16
N THR A 547 -22.79 32.18 -36.19
CA THR A 547 -23.36 33.09 -35.18
C THR A 547 -23.75 34.44 -35.79
N ASP A 548 -24.89 34.49 -36.48
CA ASP A 548 -25.51 35.73 -36.97
C ASP A 548 -26.16 36.50 -35.81
N PHE A 549 -25.31 37.00 -34.90
CA PHE A 549 -25.70 37.38 -33.54
C PHE A 549 -25.48 38.87 -33.26
N LEU A 550 -26.33 39.70 -33.88
CA LEU A 550 -26.39 41.16 -33.73
C LEU A 550 -26.67 41.64 -32.27
N ALA A 551 -26.89 40.72 -31.33
CA ALA A 551 -27.28 40.98 -29.94
C ALA A 551 -26.23 40.61 -28.86
N LYS A 552 -24.96 40.30 -29.22
CA LYS A 552 -23.87 40.00 -28.23
C LYS A 552 -22.53 40.69 -28.49
N LEU A 553 -22.43 41.64 -29.43
CA LEU A 553 -21.20 42.42 -29.66
C LEU A 553 -20.94 43.42 -28.50
N ARG A 554 -20.40 42.92 -27.38
CA ARG A 554 -19.63 43.75 -26.43
C ARG A 554 -18.61 42.98 -25.58
N LYS A 555 -17.84 42.09 -26.22
CA LYS A 555 -16.50 41.65 -25.78
C LYS A 555 -15.68 41.08 -26.96
N ASN A 556 -14.69 41.85 -27.40
CA ASN A 556 -13.52 41.48 -28.20
C ASN A 556 -13.68 41.10 -29.70
N CYS A 557 -14.88 40.82 -30.24
CA CYS A 557 -15.14 40.98 -31.68
C CYS A 557 -15.92 42.28 -31.91
N SER A 558 -15.22 43.39 -32.14
CA SER A 558 -15.81 44.74 -31.99
C SER A 558 -16.41 45.35 -33.25
N ILE A 559 -16.03 44.90 -34.46
CA ILE A 559 -16.42 45.51 -35.75
C ILE A 559 -16.71 44.48 -36.85
N ALA A 560 -15.99 43.34 -36.85
CA ALA A 560 -16.17 42.27 -37.84
C ALA A 560 -17.16 41.19 -37.37
N VAL A 561 -17.80 40.53 -38.33
CA VAL A 561 -18.58 39.30 -38.11
C VAL A 561 -17.61 38.15 -37.90
N CYS A 562 -17.61 37.60 -36.69
CA CYS A 562 -16.80 36.45 -36.29
C CYS A 562 -17.58 35.15 -36.49
N GLN A 563 -16.95 34.18 -37.16
CA GLN A 563 -17.39 32.79 -37.26
C GLN A 563 -16.84 32.00 -36.07
N THR A 564 -17.66 31.10 -35.51
CA THR A 564 -17.24 30.21 -34.43
C THR A 564 -16.98 28.81 -34.99
N ILE A 565 -15.79 28.25 -34.73
CA ILE A 565 -15.45 26.87 -35.09
C ILE A 565 -15.15 26.11 -33.79
N LYS A 566 -15.96 25.10 -33.47
CA LYS A 566 -15.84 24.27 -32.28
C LYS A 566 -15.37 22.88 -32.68
N CYS A 567 -14.15 22.51 -32.29
CA CYS A 567 -13.59 21.18 -32.50
C CYS A 567 -13.63 20.38 -31.20
N ASP A 568 -14.47 19.36 -31.14
CA ASP A 568 -14.55 18.44 -30.01
C ASP A 568 -13.46 17.37 -30.12
N ILE A 569 -12.78 17.12 -29.00
CA ILE A 569 -11.65 16.21 -28.85
C ILE A 569 -12.02 15.24 -27.71
N PRO A 570 -12.26 13.94 -28.01
CA PRO A 570 -12.85 13.00 -27.06
C PRO A 570 -11.89 12.54 -25.95
N PHE A 571 -10.59 12.69 -26.18
CA PHE A 571 -9.52 12.35 -25.24
C PHE A 571 -8.35 13.31 -25.44
N PHE A 572 -7.90 13.94 -24.36
CA PHE A 572 -6.67 14.72 -24.31
C PHE A 572 -5.82 14.19 -23.15
N GLY A 573 -4.72 13.51 -23.45
CA GLY A 573 -3.87 12.76 -22.53
C GLY A 573 -3.02 13.62 -21.59
N ILE A 574 -2.30 12.97 -20.67
CA ILE A 574 -1.42 13.64 -19.68
C ILE A 574 -0.09 13.99 -20.34
N GLN A 575 0.34 15.26 -20.26
CA GLN A 575 1.49 15.80 -21.00
C GLN A 575 1.36 15.68 -22.54
N GLU A 576 0.15 15.44 -23.05
CA GLU A 576 -0.12 15.48 -24.49
C GLU A 576 -0.07 16.93 -24.98
N GLU A 577 0.53 17.14 -26.15
CA GLU A 577 0.51 18.41 -26.86
C GLU A 577 0.20 18.22 -28.34
N PHE A 578 -0.56 19.15 -28.92
CA PHE A 578 -0.85 19.16 -30.35
C PHE A 578 -0.89 20.60 -30.86
N ASN A 579 -0.65 20.77 -32.17
CA ASN A 579 -0.83 22.05 -32.84
C ASN A 579 -2.11 22.06 -33.67
N ALA A 580 -2.90 23.12 -33.55
CA ALA A 580 -4.08 23.37 -34.34
C ALA A 580 -3.87 24.60 -35.22
N THR A 581 -3.94 24.43 -36.54
CA THR A 581 -3.68 25.47 -37.53
C THR A 581 -4.98 25.90 -38.19
N LEU A 582 -5.38 27.16 -38.02
CA LEU A 582 -6.34 27.84 -38.87
C LEU A 582 -5.65 28.26 -40.17
N LYS A 583 -6.18 27.84 -41.32
CA LYS A 583 -5.65 28.19 -42.65
C LYS A 583 -6.78 28.58 -43.59
N GLY A 584 -6.58 29.66 -44.35
CA GLY A 584 -7.53 30.12 -45.38
C GLY A 584 -6.98 31.33 -46.13
N ASN A 585 -7.73 31.87 -47.07
CA ASN A 585 -7.28 33.03 -47.85
C ASN A 585 -7.77 34.34 -47.25
N LEU A 586 -6.85 35.26 -46.96
CA LEU A 586 -7.17 36.63 -46.57
C LEU A 586 -7.36 37.46 -47.85
N SER A 587 -8.55 38.02 -48.07
CA SER A 587 -8.82 39.02 -49.14
C SER A 587 -8.20 40.37 -48.78
N PHE A 588 -7.98 41.24 -49.76
CA PHE A 588 -7.60 42.64 -49.57
C PHE A 588 -8.75 43.65 -49.86
N ASP A 589 -9.90 43.18 -50.34
CA ASP A 589 -11.04 44.01 -50.78
C ASP A 589 -11.69 44.82 -49.63
N TRP A 590 -11.59 44.32 -48.40
CA TRP A 590 -12.03 44.99 -47.19
C TRP A 590 -11.04 46.07 -46.76
N TYR A 591 -9.73 45.80 -46.88
CA TYR A 591 -8.65 46.70 -46.47
C TYR A 591 -8.67 48.00 -47.29
N ILE A 592 -8.80 47.89 -48.62
CA ILE A 592 -8.85 49.03 -49.55
C ILE A 592 -10.03 49.97 -49.24
N LYS A 593 -11.08 49.47 -48.58
CA LYS A 593 -12.28 50.24 -48.19
C LYS A 593 -12.18 50.85 -46.78
N THR A 594 -11.05 50.71 -46.10
CA THR A 594 -10.83 51.20 -44.73
C THR A 594 -9.64 52.15 -44.64
N SER A 595 -9.90 53.38 -44.19
CA SER A 595 -8.96 54.51 -44.19
C SER A 595 -7.88 54.45 -43.09
N HIS A 596 -7.08 53.38 -43.03
CA HIS A 596 -6.06 53.17 -41.99
C HIS A 596 -4.71 52.68 -42.54
N ASN A 597 -3.62 53.13 -41.93
CA ASN A 597 -2.26 52.83 -42.41
C ASN A 597 -1.83 51.36 -42.20
N HIS A 598 -2.44 50.66 -41.24
CA HIS A 598 -2.29 49.21 -41.02
C HIS A 598 -3.52 48.69 -40.29
N LEU A 599 -3.81 47.39 -40.41
CA LEU A 599 -4.92 46.73 -39.70
C LEU A 599 -4.46 45.39 -39.12
N LEU A 600 -5.01 45.01 -37.97
CA LEU A 600 -4.73 43.76 -37.27
C LEU A 600 -5.88 42.78 -37.45
N VAL A 601 -5.62 41.62 -38.04
CA VAL A 601 -6.56 40.51 -38.14
C VAL A 601 -6.29 39.55 -37.00
N VAL A 602 -7.19 39.52 -36.01
CA VAL A 602 -7.03 38.75 -34.76
C VAL A 602 -7.98 37.55 -34.76
N SER A 603 -7.47 36.36 -34.44
CA SER A 603 -8.31 35.22 -34.01
C SER A 603 -8.06 34.86 -32.56
N THR A 604 -9.07 34.29 -31.90
CA THR A 604 -8.97 33.71 -30.55
C THR A 604 -9.08 32.19 -30.62
N ALA A 605 -8.35 31.48 -29.78
CA ALA A 605 -8.59 30.08 -29.43
C ALA A 605 -8.88 29.96 -27.92
N GLU A 606 -9.89 29.19 -27.53
CA GLU A 606 -10.31 29.00 -26.13
C GLU A 606 -10.64 27.51 -25.86
N ILE A 607 -10.15 26.97 -24.74
CA ILE A 607 -10.35 25.58 -24.33
C ILE A 607 -11.58 25.51 -23.40
N MET A 608 -12.64 24.84 -23.86
CA MET A 608 -13.80 24.50 -23.03
C MET A 608 -13.75 23.03 -22.60
N PHE A 609 -14.36 22.74 -21.45
CA PHE A 609 -14.41 21.41 -20.84
C PHE A 609 -15.64 21.32 -19.91
N ASN A 610 -15.99 20.12 -19.43
CA ASN A 610 -17.12 19.97 -18.52
C ASN A 610 -16.83 20.52 -17.11
N ASN A 611 -17.34 21.72 -16.83
CA ASN A 611 -17.20 22.42 -15.55
C ASN A 611 -18.07 21.81 -14.41
N SER A 612 -18.87 20.76 -14.65
CA SER A 612 -19.50 20.01 -13.54
C SER A 612 -18.55 19.00 -12.89
N THR A 613 -17.67 18.36 -13.67
CA THR A 613 -16.71 17.35 -13.20
C THR A 613 -15.29 17.89 -13.00
N PHE A 614 -14.87 18.87 -13.83
CA PHE A 614 -13.52 19.43 -13.79
C PHE A 614 -13.52 20.88 -13.32
N THR A 615 -12.37 21.35 -12.84
CA THR A 615 -12.12 22.76 -12.53
C THR A 615 -10.66 23.13 -12.80
N LEU A 616 -10.44 24.38 -13.21
CA LEU A 616 -9.10 24.99 -13.19
C LEU A 616 -8.75 25.38 -11.74
N LEU A 617 -7.46 25.48 -11.43
CA LEU A 617 -7.00 26.06 -10.16
C LEU A 617 -6.95 27.60 -10.25
N PRO A 618 -6.99 28.33 -9.11
CA PRO A 618 -6.92 29.80 -9.10
C PRO A 618 -5.74 30.33 -9.92
N GLY A 619 -5.99 31.36 -10.73
CA GLY A 619 -5.01 31.97 -11.64
C GLY A 619 -4.89 31.30 -13.01
N GLN A 620 -5.28 30.03 -13.19
CA GLN A 620 -5.08 29.32 -14.47
C GLN A 620 -6.06 29.72 -15.58
N GLY A 621 -7.15 30.43 -15.26
CA GLY A 621 -8.18 30.84 -16.21
C GLY A 621 -7.70 31.73 -17.38
N ALA A 622 -6.51 32.34 -17.28
CA ALA A 622 -5.91 33.08 -18.39
C ALA A 622 -5.27 32.17 -19.45
N PHE A 623 -4.77 30.98 -19.07
CA PHE A 623 -3.98 30.13 -19.96
C PHE A 623 -4.81 29.24 -20.88
N VAL A 624 -6.11 29.07 -20.59
CA VAL A 624 -7.06 28.37 -21.47
C VAL A 624 -7.54 29.21 -22.65
N ARG A 625 -7.02 30.43 -22.85
CA ARG A 625 -7.38 31.32 -23.97
C ARG A 625 -6.15 32.03 -24.55
N ALA A 626 -5.97 31.94 -25.86
CA ALA A 626 -4.91 32.62 -26.61
C ALA A 626 -5.47 33.46 -27.76
N GLN A 627 -4.69 34.44 -28.21
CA GLN A 627 -4.99 35.25 -29.38
C GLN A 627 -3.78 35.28 -30.33
N THR A 628 -4.03 35.37 -31.62
CA THR A 628 -3.01 35.42 -32.68
C THR A 628 -3.39 36.52 -33.66
N GLU A 629 -2.42 37.36 -34.03
CA GLU A 629 -2.62 38.57 -34.82
C GLU A 629 -1.73 38.55 -36.07
N THR A 630 -2.31 38.82 -37.23
CA THR A 630 -1.58 39.19 -38.46
C THR A 630 -1.74 40.69 -38.71
N LYS A 631 -0.62 41.39 -38.89
CA LYS A 631 -0.60 42.78 -39.38
C LYS A 631 -0.74 42.80 -40.91
N VAL A 632 -1.67 43.59 -41.42
CA VAL A 632 -1.87 43.80 -42.86
C VAL A 632 -1.45 45.21 -43.20
N GLU A 633 -0.62 45.35 -44.24
CA GLU A 633 -0.10 46.64 -44.72
C GLU A 633 -0.13 46.71 -46.25
N LEU A 634 -0.52 47.87 -46.78
CA LEU A 634 -0.37 48.19 -48.20
C LEU A 634 1.07 48.63 -48.46
N PHE A 635 1.74 47.99 -49.41
CA PHE A 635 3.11 48.32 -49.83
C PHE A 635 3.09 48.95 -51.22
N GLU A 636 3.38 50.26 -51.28
CA GLU A 636 3.58 50.96 -52.55
C GLU A 636 5.01 50.73 -53.05
N VAL A 637 5.15 50.15 -54.24
CA VAL A 637 6.47 49.95 -54.87
C VAL A 637 7.00 51.31 -55.34
N PRO A 638 8.15 51.81 -54.83
CA PRO A 638 8.67 53.10 -55.26
C PRO A 638 9.10 53.03 -56.73
N ASN A 639 8.44 53.79 -57.61
CA ASN A 639 8.78 53.82 -59.02
C ASN A 639 10.14 54.53 -59.22
N PRO A 640 11.19 53.87 -59.73
CA PRO A 640 12.50 54.48 -59.88
C PRO A 640 12.63 55.34 -61.15
N LEU A 641 11.69 55.28 -62.10
CA LEU A 641 11.77 55.99 -63.38
C LEU A 641 12.01 57.50 -63.24
N PRO A 642 11.30 58.26 -62.37
CA PRO A 642 11.56 59.69 -62.19
C PRO A 642 12.98 59.96 -61.66
N LEU A 643 13.51 59.07 -60.81
CA LEU A 643 14.85 59.19 -60.23
C LEU A 643 15.93 58.89 -61.28
N ILE A 644 15.73 57.86 -62.10
CA ILE A 644 16.62 57.45 -63.20
C ILE A 644 16.63 58.51 -64.31
N VAL A 645 15.47 59.01 -64.73
CA VAL A 645 15.36 60.07 -65.74
C VAL A 645 15.96 61.38 -65.22
N GLY A 646 15.65 61.78 -63.98
CA GLY A 646 16.19 62.98 -63.36
C GLY A 646 17.71 62.95 -63.21
N SER A 647 18.28 61.84 -62.73
CA SER A 647 19.73 61.67 -62.61
C SER A 647 20.44 61.58 -63.96
N SER A 648 19.82 60.95 -64.97
CA SER A 648 20.37 60.88 -66.34
C SER A 648 20.40 62.26 -67.01
N LEU A 649 19.31 63.04 -66.91
CA LEU A 649 19.24 64.40 -67.43
C LEU A 649 20.18 65.35 -66.69
N GLY A 650 20.24 65.26 -65.34
CA GLY A 650 21.17 66.04 -64.53
C GLY A 650 22.63 65.71 -64.84
N GLY A 651 22.96 64.43 -65.03
CA GLY A 651 24.30 63.99 -65.44
C GLY A 651 24.70 64.49 -66.83
N LEU A 652 23.79 64.44 -67.81
CA LEU A 652 24.02 65.00 -69.15
C LEU A 652 24.19 66.53 -69.13
N LEU A 653 23.39 67.25 -68.33
CA LEU A 653 23.52 68.70 -68.16
C LEU A 653 24.86 69.08 -67.51
N LEU A 654 25.27 68.34 -66.47
CA LEU A 654 26.55 68.52 -65.80
C LEU A 654 27.73 68.22 -66.73
N LEU A 655 27.65 67.16 -67.53
CA LEU A 655 28.66 66.82 -68.54
C LEU A 655 28.77 67.90 -69.62
N ALA A 656 27.63 68.44 -70.10
CA ALA A 656 27.59 69.54 -71.05
C ALA A 656 28.24 70.81 -70.47
N LEU A 657 27.95 71.17 -69.22
CA LEU A 657 28.58 72.29 -68.53
C LEU A 657 30.10 72.08 -68.33
N ILE A 658 30.53 70.88 -67.96
CA ILE A 658 31.96 70.53 -67.81
C ILE A 658 32.68 70.62 -69.16
N THR A 659 32.13 70.06 -70.24
CA THR A 659 32.74 70.17 -71.58
C THR A 659 32.78 71.62 -72.10
N ALA A 660 31.73 72.42 -71.85
CA ALA A 660 31.73 73.85 -72.19
C ALA A 660 32.79 74.63 -71.39
N ALA A 661 32.97 74.33 -70.09
CA ALA A 661 34.01 74.91 -69.25
C ALA A 661 35.41 74.51 -69.74
N LEU A 662 35.67 73.22 -69.97
CA LEU A 662 36.94 72.71 -70.49
C LEU A 662 37.28 73.28 -71.87
N TYR A 663 36.29 73.45 -72.75
CA TYR A 663 36.46 74.09 -74.06
C TYR A 663 36.82 75.58 -73.91
N LYS A 664 36.13 76.31 -73.05
CA LYS A 664 36.42 77.74 -72.78
C LYS A 664 37.76 77.96 -72.06
N LEU A 665 38.19 76.99 -71.25
CA LEU A 665 39.52 76.93 -70.63
C LEU A 665 40.62 76.40 -71.59
N GLY A 666 40.29 76.10 -72.85
CA GLY A 666 41.24 75.75 -73.89
C GLY A 666 41.75 74.30 -73.89
N PHE A 667 41.25 73.43 -73.00
CA PHE A 667 41.76 72.07 -72.75
C PHE A 667 41.78 71.16 -74.00
N PHE A 668 40.91 71.44 -74.98
CA PHE A 668 40.81 70.65 -76.22
C PHE A 668 41.62 71.21 -77.42
N LYS A 669 42.42 72.27 -77.25
CA LYS A 669 43.32 72.78 -78.30
C LYS A 669 44.64 72.00 -78.32
N ARG A 670 44.74 70.96 -79.16
CA ARG A 670 45.98 70.16 -79.31
C ARG A 670 46.82 70.62 -80.51
N GLN A 671 48.05 71.05 -80.26
CA GLN A 671 49.05 71.42 -81.28
C GLN A 671 49.59 70.19 -82.02
N TYR A 672 48.79 69.60 -82.91
CA TYR A 672 49.21 68.48 -83.77
C TYR A 672 49.32 68.86 -85.25
N LYS A 673 49.04 70.12 -85.60
CA LYS A 673 49.11 70.63 -86.98
C LYS A 673 50.48 71.21 -87.34
N ASP A 674 51.24 71.64 -86.33
CA ASP A 674 52.53 72.32 -86.48
C ASP A 674 53.72 71.32 -86.62
N MET A 675 53.45 70.01 -86.48
CA MET A 675 54.47 68.94 -86.45
C MET A 675 54.58 68.13 -87.76
N MET A 676 54.00 68.61 -88.87
CA MET A 676 54.06 67.92 -90.18
C MET A 676 54.80 68.69 -91.28
N SER A 677 55.43 69.82 -90.96
CA SER A 677 56.01 70.72 -91.96
C SER A 677 57.46 71.15 -91.65
N GLU A 678 58.37 70.18 -91.45
CA GLU A 678 59.80 70.28 -91.81
C GLU A 678 60.50 68.92 -91.57
N GLY A 679 61.24 68.42 -92.57
CA GLY A 679 61.84 67.07 -92.50
C GLY A 679 62.31 66.46 -93.82
N GLY A 680 62.94 67.25 -94.71
CA GLY A 680 63.40 66.80 -96.04
C GLY A 680 64.42 67.78 -96.66
N PRO A 681 65.70 67.40 -96.87
CA PRO A 681 66.81 68.32 -97.25
C PRO A 681 67.49 67.93 -98.59
N PRO A 682 68.68 68.46 -98.98
CA PRO A 682 69.15 69.86 -99.04
C PRO A 682 69.85 70.23 -100.38
N GLY A 683 70.31 71.48 -100.52
CA GLY A 683 71.35 71.92 -101.48
C GLY A 683 71.15 73.37 -101.93
N ALA A 684 72.16 74.26 -101.95
CA ALA A 684 73.58 74.18 -101.57
C ALA A 684 74.03 75.58 -101.03
N GLU A 685 75.27 76.10 -101.03
CA GLU A 685 76.60 75.75 -101.60
C GLU A 685 77.73 76.29 -100.63
N PRO A 686 79.01 76.63 -100.96
CA PRO A 686 80.13 76.37 -100.01
C PRO A 686 81.07 77.55 -99.63
N GLN A 687 81.84 77.37 -98.56
CA GLN A 687 83.31 77.55 -98.52
C GLN A 687 83.94 76.91 -97.28
#